data_AF-A0A1H7ZVF0-F1
#
_entry.id   AF-A0A1H7ZVF0-F1
#
_cell.length_a   1.000
_cell.length_b   1.000
_cell.length_c   1.000
_cell.angle_alpha   90.00
_cell.angle_beta   90.00
_cell.angle_gamma   90.00
#
_symmetry.space_group_name_H-M   'P 1'
#
loop_
_entity.id
_entity.type
_entity.pdbx_description
1 polymer ?
#
loop_
_entity_poly.entity_id
_entity_poly.type
_entity_poly.pdbx_seq_one_letter_code
_entity_poly.pdbx_strand_id
1 'polypeptide(L)'
;MSFESKSQDPASQEILQLAEEKGMETIWDRYEAMQPQCGFGSTGLCCTNCLQGPCRIDPFGEGPSEGICGVKDYSVVARNLVRTIVGGTASHSDHARHVAELLREVAAGHIEGYEVKDEEKLMKVANKLGLETEGKDVNELTKEVAEEAVGNFIGFHGEEMSFLKPMIPEARYELFKKCDIVATGINDVINQALHRTAMGMDADPLNLIFGGLKGALADFVGCTIGTDLSDIFFGTPELVESEANLGVLDEDAVNVIVHGHEPVLSEKVIEAARALEDEAKEAGAKNGINVVGICCTGNELLMRQGAPLVANYASQELAIMTGAADAMVVDIQCIMPALKNVSDCFHTELITTMPHVKIPGARHIQFSDSTADQDAEEIIRTAIDAYGRRDPEKVNIPDHKSKLMAGFSVETLLDAFSQINEEDPLSVITDAIAAGDIRGIALFAGCNNVKTPQDRNHVEVAKELAKNDVLCLATGCVANAFGKNGLLLPEAVEKYAGEGLKRFFSGAADALGMELPLIFHMGSCVDNSRAVELATAIANKLGVDIGDLPLVASAPEAMHEKAVSIGSWAVSLGLPTHVGVHVPITGSSLVTEVVTKIAKDVFDGYFIIEEDPKAAAEKLIAEIDERNWLLEMKAKAKEA
;
A
#
# COMPACT_ATOMS: atom_id res chain seq x y z
N MET A 1 23.44 16.49 -16.95
CA MET A 1 24.06 15.29 -16.34
C MET A 1 23.00 14.20 -16.33
N SER A 2 23.34 12.91 -16.34
CA SER A 2 22.31 11.87 -16.23
C SER A 2 21.81 11.81 -14.79
N PHE A 3 20.50 12.01 -14.58
CA PHE A 3 19.84 11.92 -13.28
C PHE A 3 19.44 10.46 -12.93
N GLU A 4 19.97 9.47 -13.66
CA GLU A 4 19.75 8.04 -13.46
C GLU A 4 20.09 7.55 -12.04
N SER A 5 21.01 8.20 -11.34
CA SER A 5 21.33 7.87 -9.94
C SER A 5 20.26 8.30 -8.94
N LYS A 6 19.35 9.21 -9.33
CA LYS A 6 18.22 9.69 -8.52
C LYS A 6 16.93 8.95 -8.87
N SER A 7 16.64 8.79 -10.17
CA SER A 7 15.41 8.17 -10.66
C SER A 7 15.60 7.48 -12.01
N GLN A 8 15.00 6.30 -12.18
CA GLN A 8 14.91 5.65 -13.49
C GLN A 8 13.86 6.31 -14.41
N ASP A 9 12.91 7.05 -13.83
CA ASP A 9 11.79 7.65 -14.55
C ASP A 9 12.25 8.86 -15.38
N PRO A 10 12.16 8.81 -16.74
CA PRO A 10 12.64 9.88 -17.60
C PRO A 10 11.92 11.21 -17.38
N ALA A 11 10.62 11.18 -17.06
CA ALA A 11 9.86 12.40 -16.75
C ALA A 11 10.44 13.09 -15.50
N SER A 12 10.76 12.28 -14.48
CA SER A 12 11.38 12.75 -13.26
C SER A 12 12.79 13.32 -13.52
N GLN A 13 13.56 12.70 -14.41
CA GLN A 13 14.90 13.20 -14.79
C GLN A 13 14.84 14.57 -15.48
N GLU A 14 13.86 14.81 -16.35
CA GLU A 14 13.68 16.10 -17.03
C GLU A 14 13.33 17.23 -16.03
N ILE A 15 12.42 16.97 -15.10
CA ILE A 15 12.08 17.97 -14.06
C ILE A 15 13.22 18.14 -13.06
N LEU A 16 13.99 17.10 -12.74
CA LEU A 16 15.19 17.23 -11.92
C LEU A 16 16.25 18.13 -12.57
N GLN A 17 16.39 18.05 -13.89
CA GLN A 17 17.25 18.98 -14.63
C GLN A 17 16.75 20.42 -14.49
N LEU A 18 15.46 20.66 -14.67
CA LEU A 18 14.86 21.97 -14.48
C LEU A 18 15.06 22.49 -13.05
N ALA A 19 14.89 21.63 -12.04
CA ALA A 19 15.11 21.96 -10.64
C ALA A 19 16.56 22.40 -10.38
N GLU A 20 17.54 21.67 -10.91
CA GLU A 20 18.96 22.04 -10.83
C GLU A 20 19.23 23.40 -11.49
N GLU A 21 18.72 23.63 -12.71
CA GLU A 21 18.91 24.88 -13.46
C GLU A 21 18.29 26.11 -12.77
N LYS A 22 17.20 25.90 -12.03
CA LYS A 22 16.47 26.96 -11.30
C LYS A 22 16.88 27.07 -9.82
N GLY A 23 17.76 26.19 -9.34
CA GLY A 23 18.16 26.14 -7.93
C GLY A 23 17.03 25.75 -6.97
N MET A 24 16.09 24.92 -7.43
CA MET A 24 15.00 24.37 -6.61
C MET A 24 15.45 23.08 -5.92
N GLU A 25 15.28 23.02 -4.61
CA GLU A 25 15.67 21.85 -3.81
C GLU A 25 14.60 20.74 -3.88
N THR A 26 15.06 19.49 -4.03
CA THR A 26 14.22 18.28 -4.07
C THR A 26 14.55 17.32 -2.91
N ILE A 27 13.75 16.25 -2.75
CA ILE A 27 14.04 15.18 -1.77
C ILE A 27 15.46 14.60 -1.93
N TRP A 28 15.97 14.49 -3.15
CA TRP A 28 17.30 13.94 -3.37
C TRP A 28 18.42 14.88 -2.90
N ASP A 29 18.22 16.19 -3.02
CA ASP A 29 19.19 17.18 -2.52
C ASP A 29 19.20 17.19 -0.99
N ARG A 30 18.01 17.07 -0.37
CA ARG A 30 17.87 16.87 1.08
C ARG A 30 18.52 15.58 1.57
N TYR A 31 18.45 14.50 0.77
CA TYR A 31 19.10 13.24 1.09
C TYR A 31 20.63 13.34 1.02
N GLU A 32 21.18 14.00 0.00
CA GLU A 32 22.62 14.24 -0.12
C GLU A 32 23.14 15.09 1.05
N ALA A 33 22.40 16.14 1.42
CA ALA A 33 22.74 16.98 2.59
C ALA A 33 22.70 16.21 3.92
N MET A 34 22.03 15.05 3.97
CA MET A 34 21.94 14.19 5.14
C MET A 34 23.10 13.18 5.24
N GLN A 35 24.03 13.14 4.26
CA GLN A 35 25.15 12.19 4.27
C GLN A 35 26.37 12.68 5.07
N PRO A 36 27.04 11.78 5.81
CA PRO A 36 26.60 10.42 6.14
C PRO A 36 25.49 10.41 7.20
N GLN A 37 24.47 9.56 7.02
CA GLN A 37 23.43 9.37 8.04
C GLN A 37 23.98 8.73 9.33
N CYS A 38 23.26 8.90 10.45
CA CYS A 38 23.68 8.39 11.77
C CYS A 38 23.74 6.85 11.83
N GLY A 39 24.94 6.30 12.10
CA GLY A 39 25.18 4.85 12.21
C GLY A 39 24.45 4.16 13.37
N PHE A 40 24.23 4.84 14.49
CA PHE A 40 23.46 4.28 15.62
C PHE A 40 21.96 4.16 15.28
N GLY A 41 21.43 5.15 14.55
CA GLY A 41 20.05 5.11 14.08
C GLY A 41 19.86 4.04 13.00
N SER A 42 20.78 3.96 12.04
CA SER A 42 20.70 3.00 10.94
C SER A 42 20.81 1.54 11.40
N THR A 43 21.47 1.27 12.53
CA THR A 43 21.56 -0.09 13.11
C THR A 43 20.46 -0.39 14.13
N GLY A 44 19.65 0.62 14.51
CA GLY A 44 18.61 0.47 15.52
C GLY A 44 19.11 0.54 16.97
N LEU A 45 20.35 0.95 17.22
CA LEU A 45 21.01 1.00 18.53
C LEU A 45 20.86 2.33 19.28
N CYS A 46 19.97 3.22 18.82
CA CYS A 46 19.62 4.46 19.50
C CYS A 46 18.28 4.31 20.23
N CYS A 47 18.19 4.78 21.47
CA CYS A 47 16.96 4.76 22.27
C CYS A 47 16.64 6.15 22.84
N THR A 48 15.44 6.65 22.56
CA THR A 48 14.92 7.95 23.00
C THR A 48 13.61 7.83 23.80
N ASN A 49 13.30 6.65 24.31
CA ASN A 49 12.02 6.36 24.99
C ASN A 49 11.88 7.00 26.40
N CYS A 50 12.86 7.76 26.89
CA CYS A 50 12.76 8.54 28.12
C CYS A 50 13.74 9.72 28.16
N LEU A 51 13.52 10.64 29.11
CA LEU A 51 14.29 11.88 29.27
C LEU A 51 15.71 11.71 29.86
N GLN A 52 16.12 10.49 30.18
CA GLN A 52 17.52 10.20 30.52
C GLN A 52 18.40 10.05 29.26
N GLY A 53 17.79 9.76 28.11
CA GLY A 53 18.48 9.58 26.83
C GLY A 53 18.94 10.91 26.19
N PRO A 54 19.41 10.86 24.92
CA PRO A 54 19.47 9.67 24.05
C PRO A 54 20.52 8.66 24.54
N CYS A 55 20.10 7.40 24.70
CA CYS A 55 21.03 6.28 24.91
C CYS A 55 21.47 5.75 23.54
N ARG A 56 22.72 5.28 23.44
CA ARG A 56 23.22 4.54 22.29
C ARG A 56 24.07 3.36 22.76
N ILE A 57 24.05 2.27 22.01
CA ILE A 57 24.87 1.10 22.29
C ILE A 57 25.94 0.99 21.19
N ASP A 58 27.19 0.79 21.62
CA ASP A 58 28.32 0.64 20.71
C ASP A 58 28.36 -0.79 20.14
N PRO A 59 28.25 -0.98 18.82
CA PRO A 59 28.22 -2.31 18.21
C PRO A 59 29.59 -3.02 18.23
N PHE A 60 30.69 -2.31 18.51
CA PHE A 60 32.06 -2.82 18.45
C PHE A 60 32.71 -3.02 19.83
N GLY A 61 32.02 -2.61 20.91
CA GLY A 61 32.43 -2.85 22.29
C GLY A 61 33.41 -1.80 22.86
N GLU A 62 33.65 -0.69 22.16
CA GLU A 62 34.51 0.40 22.67
C GLU A 62 33.72 1.42 23.52
N GLY A 63 32.40 1.40 23.42
CA GLY A 63 31.48 2.32 24.11
C GLY A 63 30.48 1.62 25.04
N PRO A 64 29.35 2.29 25.36
CA PRO A 64 28.32 1.74 26.23
C PRO A 64 27.75 0.43 25.66
N SER A 65 27.69 -0.61 26.47
CA SER A 65 27.13 -1.93 26.11
C SER A 65 25.67 -2.12 26.56
N GLU A 66 25.09 -1.10 27.19
CA GLU A 66 23.69 -1.04 27.62
C GLU A 66 23.25 0.42 27.74
N GLY A 67 21.94 0.66 27.68
CA GLY A 67 21.37 1.96 28.00
C GLY A 67 21.48 2.28 29.51
N ILE A 68 21.23 3.53 29.89
CA ILE A 68 21.33 4.01 31.28
C ILE A 68 20.49 3.17 32.26
N CYS A 69 19.34 2.66 31.82
CA CYS A 69 18.46 1.80 32.62
C CYS A 69 18.84 0.32 32.60
N GLY A 70 19.96 -0.06 31.99
CA GLY A 70 20.41 -1.45 31.84
C GLY A 70 19.81 -2.20 30.64
N VAL A 71 19.05 -1.53 29.77
CA VAL A 71 18.47 -2.16 28.57
C VAL A 71 19.57 -2.56 27.59
N LYS A 72 19.50 -3.79 27.07
CA LYS A 72 20.46 -4.33 26.10
C LYS A 72 20.10 -3.96 24.67
N ASP A 73 21.08 -4.15 23.78
CA ASP A 73 21.00 -3.97 22.33
C ASP A 73 19.76 -4.62 21.72
N TYR A 74 19.53 -5.90 22.01
CA TYR A 74 18.40 -6.64 21.47
C TYR A 74 17.05 -6.05 21.88
N SER A 75 16.89 -5.58 23.11
CA SER A 75 15.64 -4.98 23.56
C SER A 75 15.47 -3.58 22.99
N VAL A 76 16.55 -2.81 22.81
CA VAL A 76 16.50 -1.50 22.13
C VAL A 76 16.03 -1.67 20.69
N VAL A 77 16.67 -2.56 19.96
CA VAL A 77 16.32 -2.86 18.55
C VAL A 77 14.89 -3.38 18.46
N ALA A 78 14.49 -4.35 19.29
CA ALA A 78 13.13 -4.89 19.29
C ALA A 78 12.08 -3.82 19.65
N ARG A 79 12.34 -2.94 20.62
CA ARG A 79 11.42 -1.83 20.96
C ARG A 79 11.26 -0.84 19.80
N ASN A 80 12.35 -0.50 19.11
CA ASN A 80 12.31 0.38 17.94
C ASN A 80 11.49 -0.26 16.81
N LEU A 81 11.71 -1.55 16.54
CA LEU A 81 10.94 -2.31 15.56
C LEU A 81 9.45 -2.33 15.91
N VAL A 82 9.09 -2.69 17.15
CA VAL A 82 7.69 -2.73 17.60
C VAL A 82 7.02 -1.37 17.47
N ARG A 83 7.70 -0.27 17.83
CA ARG A 83 7.16 1.09 17.66
C ARG A 83 6.95 1.46 16.20
N THR A 84 7.87 1.05 15.33
CA THR A 84 7.74 1.24 13.87
C THR A 84 6.53 0.47 13.32
N ILE A 85 6.35 -0.79 13.74
CA ILE A 85 5.19 -1.60 13.35
C ILE A 85 3.89 -0.91 13.78
N VAL A 86 3.76 -0.51 15.05
CA VAL A 86 2.50 0.09 15.51
C VAL A 86 2.29 1.53 15.04
N GLY A 87 3.33 2.24 14.60
CA GLY A 87 3.19 3.48 13.82
C GLY A 87 2.52 3.23 12.46
N GLY A 88 2.90 2.13 11.79
CA GLY A 88 2.21 1.62 10.61
C GLY A 88 0.76 1.22 10.90
N THR A 89 0.55 0.38 11.93
CA THR A 89 -0.77 -0.04 12.40
C THR A 89 -1.69 1.15 12.70
N ALA A 90 -1.19 2.16 13.42
CA ALA A 90 -1.97 3.36 13.73
C ALA A 90 -2.37 4.14 12.46
N SER A 91 -1.52 4.13 11.44
CA SER A 91 -1.78 4.81 10.18
C SER A 91 -2.92 4.13 9.39
N HIS A 92 -2.87 2.81 9.17
CA HIS A 92 -3.99 2.12 8.50
C HIS A 92 -5.23 2.06 9.38
N SER A 93 -5.08 1.97 10.71
CA SER A 93 -6.19 2.02 11.65
C SER A 93 -6.95 3.33 11.61
N ASP A 94 -6.29 4.48 11.50
CA ASP A 94 -6.96 5.78 11.47
C ASP A 94 -7.82 5.92 10.20
N HIS A 95 -7.26 5.51 9.05
CA HIS A 95 -7.97 5.44 7.77
C HIS A 95 -9.17 4.50 7.82
N ALA A 96 -8.98 3.25 8.28
CA ALA A 96 -10.04 2.26 8.34
C ALA A 96 -11.15 2.66 9.34
N ARG A 97 -10.77 3.32 10.45
CA ARG A 97 -11.74 3.83 11.43
C ARG A 97 -12.59 4.93 10.85
N HIS A 98 -12.01 5.85 10.06
CA HIS A 98 -12.74 6.94 9.45
C HIS A 98 -13.87 6.42 8.56
N VAL A 99 -13.59 5.48 7.64
CA VAL A 99 -14.63 4.88 6.79
C VAL A 99 -15.64 4.03 7.59
N ALA A 100 -15.21 3.35 8.66
CA ALA A 100 -16.12 2.60 9.54
C ALA A 100 -17.08 3.50 10.33
N GLU A 101 -16.58 4.62 10.87
CA GLU A 101 -17.39 5.62 11.57
C GLU A 101 -18.35 6.30 10.59
N LEU A 102 -17.90 6.62 9.37
CA LEU A 102 -18.76 7.14 8.31
C LEU A 102 -19.92 6.20 7.98
N LEU A 103 -19.65 4.90 7.79
CA LEU A 103 -20.70 3.90 7.53
C LEU A 103 -21.74 3.84 8.64
N ARG A 104 -21.29 3.95 9.90
CA ARG A 104 -22.17 3.99 11.06
C ARG A 104 -23.07 5.22 11.06
N GLU A 105 -22.54 6.39 10.71
CA GLU A 105 -23.31 7.64 10.66
C GLU A 105 -24.26 7.71 9.44
N VAL A 106 -23.87 7.14 8.30
CA VAL A 106 -24.74 6.96 7.13
C VAL A 106 -25.90 6.02 7.46
N ALA A 107 -25.64 4.86 8.07
CA ALA A 107 -26.69 3.91 8.49
C ALA A 107 -27.64 4.49 9.55
N ALA A 108 -27.16 5.46 10.35
CA ALA A 108 -27.98 6.20 11.31
C ALA A 108 -28.80 7.33 10.67
N GLY A 109 -28.57 7.64 9.39
CA GLY A 109 -29.22 8.75 8.68
C GLY A 109 -28.72 10.14 9.10
N HIS A 110 -27.51 10.23 9.66
CA HIS A 110 -26.91 11.51 10.08
C HIS A 110 -26.09 12.17 8.97
N ILE A 111 -25.67 11.41 7.97
CA ILE A 111 -24.87 11.86 6.82
C ILE A 111 -25.60 11.49 5.54
N GLU A 112 -25.92 12.49 4.71
CA GLU A 112 -26.65 12.31 3.44
C GLU A 112 -25.72 12.32 2.20
N GLY A 113 -24.48 12.81 2.36
CA GLY A 113 -23.53 12.94 1.24
C GLY A 113 -22.92 11.61 0.77
N TYR A 114 -23.16 10.50 1.48
CA TYR A 114 -22.63 9.18 1.14
C TYR A 114 -23.73 8.13 1.21
N GLU A 115 -23.62 7.12 0.36
CA GLU A 115 -24.57 6.02 0.27
C GLU A 115 -23.83 4.69 0.04
N VAL A 116 -24.50 3.57 0.32
CA VAL A 116 -24.01 2.25 -0.07
C VAL A 116 -24.18 2.13 -1.59
N LYS A 117 -23.07 2.15 -2.33
CA LYS A 117 -23.06 1.98 -3.79
C LYS A 117 -23.00 0.50 -4.19
N ASP A 118 -22.37 -0.34 -3.37
CA ASP A 118 -22.19 -1.78 -3.65
C ASP A 118 -22.91 -2.65 -2.62
N GLU A 119 -24.19 -2.91 -2.86
CA GLU A 119 -25.03 -3.76 -2.02
C GLU A 119 -24.57 -5.23 -2.04
N GLU A 120 -23.98 -5.70 -3.14
CA GLU A 120 -23.48 -7.07 -3.25
C GLU A 120 -22.25 -7.26 -2.35
N LYS A 121 -21.32 -6.29 -2.35
CA LYS A 121 -20.18 -6.28 -1.44
C LYS A 121 -20.63 -6.20 0.01
N LEU A 122 -21.63 -5.37 0.34
CA LEU A 122 -22.21 -5.33 1.69
C LEU A 122 -22.72 -6.71 2.12
N MET A 123 -23.46 -7.41 1.26
CA MET A 123 -23.95 -8.77 1.52
C MET A 123 -22.81 -9.77 1.68
N LYS A 124 -21.76 -9.71 0.84
CA LYS A 124 -20.56 -10.57 0.96
C LYS A 124 -19.85 -10.34 2.29
N VAL A 125 -19.64 -9.09 2.69
CA VAL A 125 -19.00 -8.74 3.97
C VAL A 125 -19.85 -9.20 5.14
N ALA A 126 -21.17 -9.00 5.11
CA ALA A 126 -22.05 -9.48 6.17
C ALA A 126 -22.00 -11.00 6.33
N ASN A 127 -22.07 -11.76 5.22
CA ASN A 127 -21.93 -13.21 5.25
C ASN A 127 -20.55 -13.64 5.75
N LYS A 128 -19.48 -12.93 5.35
CA LYS A 128 -18.11 -13.15 5.81
C LYS A 128 -17.99 -13.01 7.33
N LEU A 129 -18.72 -12.06 7.92
CA LEU A 129 -18.78 -11.82 9.36
C LEU A 129 -19.76 -12.75 10.09
N GLY A 130 -20.50 -13.61 9.37
CA GLY A 130 -21.48 -14.52 9.95
C GLY A 130 -22.77 -13.84 10.43
N LEU A 131 -23.09 -12.66 9.89
CA LEU A 131 -24.33 -11.94 10.18
C LEU A 131 -25.51 -12.60 9.44
N GLU A 132 -26.69 -12.57 10.07
CA GLU A 132 -27.93 -13.04 9.43
C GLU A 132 -28.34 -12.05 8.34
N THR A 133 -28.46 -12.52 7.09
CA THR A 133 -28.76 -11.67 5.92
C THR A 133 -30.18 -11.86 5.37
N GLU A 134 -30.84 -12.98 5.67
CA GLU A 134 -32.16 -13.29 5.14
C GLU A 134 -33.24 -12.38 5.73
N GLY A 135 -33.99 -11.68 4.87
CA GLY A 135 -35.12 -10.84 5.27
C GLY A 135 -34.76 -9.46 5.83
N LYS A 136 -33.48 -9.10 5.88
CA LYS A 136 -33.02 -7.75 6.24
C LYS A 136 -32.98 -6.83 5.03
N ASP A 137 -33.26 -5.56 5.26
CA ASP A 137 -33.02 -4.53 4.24
C ASP A 137 -31.56 -4.04 4.28
N VAL A 138 -31.17 -3.29 3.24
CA VAL A 138 -29.81 -2.75 3.08
C VAL A 138 -29.39 -1.91 4.28
N ASN A 139 -30.29 -1.09 4.84
CA ASN A 139 -29.96 -0.20 5.94
C ASN A 139 -29.76 -0.95 7.26
N GLU A 140 -30.60 -1.95 7.55
CA GLU A 140 -30.43 -2.84 8.70
C GLU A 140 -29.08 -3.57 8.62
N LEU A 141 -28.74 -4.11 7.45
CA LEU A 141 -27.48 -4.81 7.25
C LEU A 141 -26.26 -3.86 7.34
N THR A 142 -26.37 -2.67 6.76
CA THR A 142 -25.33 -1.63 6.83
C THR A 142 -25.03 -1.28 8.28
N LYS A 143 -26.07 -1.15 9.11
CA LYS A 143 -25.90 -0.86 10.53
C LYS A 143 -25.13 -1.97 11.27
N GLU A 144 -25.47 -3.24 11.03
CA GLU A 144 -24.78 -4.36 11.67
C GLU A 144 -23.33 -4.48 11.23
N VAL A 145 -23.05 -4.33 9.93
CA VAL A 145 -21.67 -4.33 9.40
C VAL A 145 -20.86 -3.16 9.98
N ALA A 146 -21.46 -1.98 10.10
CA ALA A 146 -20.80 -0.81 10.69
C ALA A 146 -20.52 -1.00 12.19
N GLU A 147 -21.46 -1.55 12.95
CA GLU A 147 -21.26 -1.86 14.38
C GLU A 147 -20.12 -2.88 14.57
N GLU A 148 -20.07 -3.92 13.73
CA GLU A 148 -19.01 -4.93 13.77
C GLU A 148 -17.64 -4.34 13.41
N ALA A 149 -17.56 -3.54 12.33
CA ALA A 149 -16.34 -2.87 11.92
C ALA A 149 -15.81 -1.92 13.03
N VAL A 150 -16.68 -1.09 13.62
CA VAL A 150 -16.30 -0.21 14.73
C VAL A 150 -15.87 -1.01 15.97
N GLY A 151 -16.54 -2.14 16.25
CA GLY A 151 -16.21 -3.06 17.34
C GLY A 151 -14.76 -3.55 17.33
N ASN A 152 -14.19 -3.77 16.14
CA ASN A 152 -12.80 -4.23 15.96
C ASN A 152 -11.75 -3.19 16.40
N PHE A 153 -12.10 -1.91 16.51
CA PHE A 153 -11.18 -0.88 17.00
C PHE A 153 -11.14 -0.77 18.52
N ILE A 154 -12.26 -1.07 19.19
CA ILE A 154 -12.45 -0.89 20.64
C ILE A 154 -12.29 -2.18 21.46
N GLY A 155 -12.44 -3.35 20.83
CA GLY A 155 -12.40 -4.64 21.50
C GLY A 155 -13.63 -4.90 22.36
N PHE A 156 -14.78 -5.12 21.71
CA PHE A 156 -16.05 -5.34 22.39
C PHE A 156 -16.01 -6.58 23.28
N HIS A 157 -16.22 -6.41 24.59
CA HIS A 157 -16.30 -7.49 25.59
C HIS A 157 -15.12 -8.48 25.66
N GLY A 158 -13.95 -8.11 25.14
CA GLY A 158 -12.78 -9.01 25.09
C GLY A 158 -12.88 -10.09 24.01
N GLU A 159 -13.78 -9.92 23.04
CA GLU A 159 -13.88 -10.76 21.86
C GLU A 159 -12.74 -10.46 20.88
N GLU A 160 -12.39 -11.44 20.06
CA GLU A 160 -11.34 -11.32 19.04
C GLU A 160 -11.86 -10.50 17.84
N MET A 161 -10.93 -9.86 17.11
CA MET A 161 -11.26 -9.11 15.89
C MET A 161 -11.96 -10.00 14.83
N SER A 162 -13.25 -9.77 14.59
CA SER A 162 -14.10 -10.59 13.73
C SER A 162 -13.68 -10.60 12.25
N PHE A 163 -13.01 -9.55 11.78
CA PHE A 163 -12.51 -9.46 10.41
C PHE A 163 -11.25 -10.31 10.15
N LEU A 164 -10.57 -10.82 11.19
CA LEU A 164 -9.33 -11.60 11.00
C LEU A 164 -9.62 -13.01 10.51
N LYS A 165 -10.47 -13.75 11.22
CA LYS A 165 -10.69 -15.18 10.99
C LYS A 165 -11.14 -15.49 9.55
N PRO A 166 -12.08 -14.74 8.94
CA PRO A 166 -12.56 -15.04 7.60
C PRO A 166 -11.51 -14.81 6.50
N MET A 167 -10.45 -14.04 6.78
CA MET A 167 -9.45 -13.66 5.79
C MET A 167 -8.28 -14.63 5.67
N ILE A 168 -8.24 -15.68 6.50
CA ILE A 168 -7.12 -16.64 6.57
C ILE A 168 -7.62 -18.08 6.73
N PRO A 169 -6.86 -19.10 6.30
CA PRO A 169 -7.21 -20.49 6.56
C PRO A 169 -7.26 -20.82 8.06
N GLU A 170 -8.12 -21.76 8.46
CA GLU A 170 -8.29 -22.16 9.87
C GLU A 170 -6.96 -22.58 10.51
N ALA A 171 -6.09 -23.29 9.78
CA ALA A 171 -4.78 -23.71 10.26
C ALA A 171 -3.90 -22.52 10.68
N ARG A 172 -3.94 -21.42 9.91
CA ARG A 172 -3.20 -20.18 10.18
C ARG A 172 -3.74 -19.48 11.41
N TYR A 173 -5.06 -19.41 11.53
CA TYR A 173 -5.72 -18.81 12.68
C TYR A 173 -5.44 -19.58 13.98
N GLU A 174 -5.43 -20.92 13.95
CA GLU A 174 -5.02 -21.74 15.09
C GLU A 174 -3.55 -21.54 15.48
N LEU A 175 -2.66 -21.32 14.51
CA LEU A 175 -1.28 -20.93 14.78
C LEU A 175 -1.21 -19.58 15.52
N PHE A 176 -1.96 -18.58 15.06
CA PHE A 176 -2.00 -17.27 15.70
C PHE A 176 -2.48 -17.33 17.15
N LYS A 177 -3.47 -18.18 17.44
CA LYS A 177 -3.94 -18.43 18.81
C LYS A 177 -2.87 -19.12 19.66
N LYS A 178 -2.16 -20.11 19.13
CA LYS A 178 -1.03 -20.76 19.82
C LYS A 178 0.11 -19.80 20.13
N CYS A 179 0.34 -18.83 19.24
CA CYS A 179 1.35 -17.78 19.40
C CYS A 179 0.88 -16.59 20.25
N ASP A 180 -0.39 -16.54 20.69
CA ASP A 180 -0.99 -15.42 21.43
C ASP A 180 -0.89 -14.05 20.72
N ILE A 181 -0.98 -14.06 19.38
CA ILE A 181 -0.92 -12.84 18.56
C ILE A 181 -2.26 -12.41 17.98
N VAL A 182 -3.35 -13.12 18.29
CA VAL A 182 -4.71 -12.64 17.98
C VAL A 182 -5.09 -11.54 18.97
N ALA A 183 -5.55 -10.41 18.45
CA ALA A 183 -5.95 -9.26 19.24
C ALA A 183 -7.47 -9.17 19.43
N THR A 184 -7.86 -8.49 20.50
CA THR A 184 -9.25 -8.16 20.79
C THR A 184 -9.67 -6.85 20.15
N GLY A 185 -8.76 -5.89 20.00
CA GLY A 185 -9.04 -4.64 19.29
C GLY A 185 -7.78 -3.94 18.79
N ILE A 186 -7.90 -3.20 17.69
CA ILE A 186 -6.77 -2.55 17.02
C ILE A 186 -6.13 -1.48 17.92
N ASN A 187 -6.94 -0.61 18.53
CA ASN A 187 -6.42 0.47 19.39
C ASN A 187 -5.79 -0.07 20.67
N ASP A 188 -6.34 -1.16 21.21
CA ASP A 188 -5.81 -1.81 22.41
C ASP A 188 -4.39 -2.31 22.19
N VAL A 189 -4.12 -2.91 21.03
CA VAL A 189 -2.78 -3.42 20.71
C VAL A 189 -1.79 -2.28 20.51
N ILE A 190 -2.19 -1.20 19.82
CA ILE A 190 -1.35 -0.01 19.67
C ILE A 190 -0.97 0.54 21.05
N ASN A 191 -1.94 0.70 21.95
CA ASN A 191 -1.72 1.16 23.32
C ASN A 191 -0.79 0.20 24.09
N GLN A 192 -1.08 -1.10 24.07
CA GLN A 192 -0.28 -2.12 24.74
C GLN A 192 1.17 -2.15 24.23
N ALA A 193 1.40 -2.00 22.92
CA ALA A 193 2.74 -1.95 22.33
C ALA A 193 3.52 -0.70 22.76
N LEU A 194 2.88 0.47 22.78
CA LEU A 194 3.50 1.71 23.26
C LEU A 194 3.84 1.63 24.76
N HIS A 195 2.95 1.07 25.57
CA HIS A 195 3.19 0.82 26.99
C HIS A 195 4.33 -0.18 27.19
N ARG A 196 4.28 -1.33 26.51
CA ARG A 196 5.31 -2.38 26.53
C ARG A 196 6.72 -1.86 26.22
N THR A 197 6.84 -0.92 25.29
CA THR A 197 8.13 -0.39 24.83
C THR A 197 8.62 0.83 25.64
N ALA A 198 7.87 1.27 26.65
CA ALA A 198 8.25 2.38 27.53
C ALA A 198 9.43 2.01 28.46
N MET A 199 9.99 3.02 29.13
CA MET A 199 11.10 2.81 30.07
C MET A 199 10.65 1.96 31.27
N GLY A 200 11.50 0.99 31.67
CA GLY A 200 11.23 0.09 32.79
C GLY A 200 10.27 -1.06 32.48
N MET A 201 9.83 -1.19 31.21
CA MET A 201 8.91 -2.21 30.75
C MET A 201 9.65 -3.36 30.06
N ASP A 202 8.96 -4.07 29.15
CA ASP A 202 9.41 -5.32 28.55
C ASP A 202 10.82 -5.23 27.95
N ALA A 203 11.67 -6.17 28.34
CA ALA A 203 13.05 -6.27 27.92
C ALA A 203 13.37 -7.65 27.32
N ASP A 204 12.38 -8.53 27.16
CA ASP A 204 12.53 -9.78 26.44
C ASP A 204 12.31 -9.51 24.93
N PRO A 205 13.32 -9.74 24.07
CA PRO A 205 13.20 -9.45 22.64
C PRO A 205 12.17 -10.32 21.93
N LEU A 206 11.97 -11.58 22.35
CA LEU A 206 10.98 -12.46 21.74
C LEU A 206 9.57 -12.04 22.12
N ASN A 207 9.35 -11.75 23.41
CA ASN A 207 8.07 -11.24 23.85
C ASN A 207 7.75 -9.94 23.10
N LEU A 208 8.69 -8.98 23.06
CA LEU A 208 8.59 -7.72 22.32
C LEU A 208 8.14 -7.95 20.87
N ILE A 209 8.89 -8.77 20.11
CA ILE A 209 8.60 -9.06 18.70
C ILE A 209 7.19 -9.63 18.52
N PHE A 210 6.75 -10.57 19.36
CA PHE A 210 5.40 -11.15 19.28
C PHE A 210 4.30 -10.10 19.52
N GLY A 211 4.53 -9.12 20.40
CA GLY A 211 3.59 -7.99 20.54
C GLY A 211 3.60 -7.05 19.33
N GLY A 212 4.73 -6.92 18.65
CA GLY A 212 4.80 -6.27 17.35
C GLY A 212 3.98 -7.01 16.31
N LEU A 213 4.12 -8.34 16.21
CA LEU A 213 3.34 -9.17 15.27
C LEU A 213 1.83 -9.12 15.56
N LYS A 214 1.43 -9.07 16.84
CA LYS A 214 0.05 -8.79 17.25
C LYS A 214 -0.45 -7.44 16.70
N GLY A 215 0.40 -6.40 16.73
CA GLY A 215 0.12 -5.11 16.10
C GLY A 215 0.07 -5.17 14.57
N ALA A 216 0.90 -5.98 13.94
CA ALA A 216 0.87 -6.20 12.50
C ALA A 216 -0.40 -6.94 12.06
N LEU A 217 -0.89 -7.93 12.83
CA LEU A 217 -2.17 -8.56 12.53
C LEU A 217 -3.35 -7.60 12.71
N ALA A 218 -3.30 -6.71 13.70
CA ALA A 218 -4.26 -5.62 13.83
C ALA A 218 -4.20 -4.64 12.64
N ASP A 219 -3.00 -4.40 12.08
CA ASP A 219 -2.81 -3.61 10.85
C ASP A 219 -3.50 -4.28 9.66
N PHE A 220 -3.30 -5.60 9.48
CA PHE A 220 -3.95 -6.38 8.44
C PHE A 220 -5.49 -6.34 8.54
N VAL A 221 -6.05 -6.41 9.76
CA VAL A 221 -7.49 -6.23 9.98
C VAL A 221 -7.93 -4.82 9.60
N GLY A 222 -7.17 -3.79 9.98
CA GLY A 222 -7.44 -2.41 9.57
C GLY A 222 -7.45 -2.27 8.05
N CYS A 223 -6.47 -2.82 7.34
CA CYS A 223 -6.43 -2.86 5.88
C CYS A 223 -7.67 -3.55 5.28
N THR A 224 -8.09 -4.68 5.87
CA THR A 224 -9.28 -5.41 5.42
C THR A 224 -10.56 -4.58 5.55
N ILE A 225 -10.77 -3.97 6.73
CA ILE A 225 -11.92 -3.07 6.97
C ILE A 225 -11.87 -1.89 6.00
N GLY A 226 -10.71 -1.25 5.84
CA GLY A 226 -10.55 -0.12 4.91
C GLY A 226 -10.93 -0.47 3.48
N THR A 227 -10.45 -1.60 2.98
CA THR A 227 -10.78 -2.12 1.64
C THR A 227 -12.27 -2.46 1.49
N ASP A 228 -12.82 -3.30 2.39
CA ASP A 228 -14.21 -3.75 2.30
C ASP A 228 -15.21 -2.59 2.35
N LEU A 229 -15.01 -1.66 3.28
CA LEU A 229 -15.93 -0.55 3.46
C LEU A 229 -15.78 0.51 2.35
N SER A 230 -14.56 0.69 1.82
CA SER A 230 -14.37 1.53 0.63
C SER A 230 -15.10 0.97 -0.58
N ASP A 231 -15.09 -0.36 -0.77
CA ASP A 231 -15.85 -0.99 -1.85
C ASP A 231 -17.37 -0.82 -1.66
N ILE A 232 -17.88 -0.98 -0.43
CA ILE A 232 -19.30 -0.73 -0.11
C ILE A 232 -19.71 0.69 -0.47
N PHE A 233 -18.88 1.69 -0.17
CA PHE A 233 -19.16 3.09 -0.42
C PHE A 233 -18.95 3.54 -1.86
N PHE A 234 -17.93 3.01 -2.53
CA PHE A 234 -17.42 3.60 -3.77
C PHE A 234 -17.51 2.65 -4.97
N GLY A 235 -17.91 1.40 -4.75
CA GLY A 235 -17.94 0.33 -5.74
C GLY A 235 -16.71 -0.55 -5.65
N THR A 236 -16.89 -1.88 -5.76
CA THR A 236 -15.77 -2.80 -5.97
C THR A 236 -15.06 -2.46 -7.29
N PRO A 237 -13.72 -2.35 -7.33
CA PRO A 237 -13.01 -2.06 -8.57
C PRO A 237 -13.29 -3.06 -9.69
N GLU A 238 -13.48 -2.52 -10.90
CA GLU A 238 -13.62 -3.25 -12.16
C GLU A 238 -12.47 -2.88 -13.10
N LEU A 239 -12.23 -3.72 -14.12
CA LEU A 239 -11.19 -3.48 -15.10
C LEU A 239 -11.29 -2.08 -15.74
N VAL A 240 -10.19 -1.33 -15.68
CA VAL A 240 -10.14 0.04 -16.17
C VAL A 240 -8.82 0.34 -16.88
N GLU A 241 -8.90 1.09 -17.97
CA GLU A 241 -7.73 1.64 -18.67
C GLU A 241 -7.49 3.09 -18.24
N SER A 242 -6.23 3.45 -18.07
CA SER A 242 -5.83 4.84 -17.76
C SER A 242 -4.41 5.13 -18.23
N GLU A 243 -3.84 6.24 -17.77
CA GLU A 243 -2.48 6.67 -18.05
C GLU A 243 -1.72 6.98 -16.76
N ALA A 244 -0.38 6.90 -16.80
CA ALA A 244 0.49 7.29 -15.70
C ALA A 244 1.71 8.07 -16.18
N ASN A 245 2.31 8.81 -15.24
CA ASN A 245 3.48 9.67 -15.32
C ASN A 245 3.15 11.17 -15.58
N LEU A 246 4.14 12.06 -15.46
CA LEU A 246 3.94 13.51 -15.42
C LEU A 246 3.24 14.07 -16.67
N GLY A 247 3.36 13.41 -17.83
CA GLY A 247 2.71 13.80 -19.08
C GLY A 247 1.18 13.67 -19.09
N VAL A 248 0.56 13.15 -18.02
CA VAL A 248 -0.92 13.15 -17.86
C VAL A 248 -1.47 14.51 -17.44
N LEU A 249 -0.61 15.46 -17.06
CA LEU A 249 -1.00 16.85 -16.83
C LEU A 249 -1.34 17.54 -18.15
N ASP A 250 -2.22 18.53 -18.09
CA ASP A 250 -2.72 19.24 -19.27
C ASP A 250 -2.59 20.76 -19.10
N GLU A 251 -1.88 21.42 -20.01
CA GLU A 251 -1.67 22.87 -19.98
C GLU A 251 -2.99 23.65 -20.15
N ASP A 252 -3.96 23.07 -20.86
CA ASP A 252 -5.26 23.66 -21.19
C ASP A 252 -6.39 23.23 -20.23
N ALA A 253 -6.06 22.51 -19.14
CA ALA A 253 -7.01 22.12 -18.08
C ALA A 253 -6.59 22.61 -16.69
N VAL A 254 -7.56 22.69 -15.78
CA VAL A 254 -7.31 22.86 -14.34
C VAL A 254 -6.78 21.53 -13.80
N ASN A 255 -5.50 21.44 -13.46
CA ASN A 255 -4.90 20.22 -12.93
C ASN A 255 -5.05 20.17 -11.40
N VAL A 256 -5.91 19.26 -10.94
CA VAL A 256 -6.16 18.99 -9.52
C VAL A 256 -5.51 17.67 -9.16
N ILE A 257 -4.43 17.74 -8.38
CA ILE A 257 -3.74 16.55 -7.88
C ILE A 257 -4.37 16.13 -6.56
N VAL A 258 -4.89 14.91 -6.48
CA VAL A 258 -5.35 14.31 -5.22
C VAL A 258 -4.26 13.38 -4.70
N HIS A 259 -3.77 13.66 -3.50
CA HIS A 259 -2.59 12.99 -2.94
C HIS A 259 -2.78 12.64 -1.46
N GLY A 260 -2.51 11.39 -1.11
CA GLY A 260 -2.81 10.89 0.22
C GLY A 260 -3.32 9.45 0.18
N HIS A 261 -4.34 9.15 0.98
CA HIS A 261 -4.86 7.80 1.26
C HIS A 261 -6.38 7.72 1.43
N GLU A 262 -7.12 8.83 1.51
CA GLU A 262 -8.52 8.80 1.94
C GLU A 262 -9.51 8.87 0.76
N PRO A 263 -10.13 7.74 0.34
CA PRO A 263 -11.13 7.73 -0.73
C PRO A 263 -12.39 8.52 -0.38
N VAL A 264 -12.74 8.60 0.92
CA VAL A 264 -13.85 9.43 1.41
C VAL A 264 -13.72 10.88 0.93
N LEU A 265 -12.50 11.43 0.94
CA LEU A 265 -12.21 12.75 0.38
C LEU A 265 -12.15 12.72 -1.15
N SER A 266 -11.35 11.82 -1.72
CA SER A 266 -11.00 11.92 -3.14
C SER A 266 -12.17 11.66 -4.07
N GLU A 267 -13.09 10.77 -3.70
CA GLU A 267 -14.32 10.51 -4.45
C GLU A 267 -15.20 11.77 -4.51
N LYS A 268 -15.24 12.55 -3.43
CA LYS A 268 -15.95 13.84 -3.42
C LYS A 268 -15.26 14.91 -4.24
N VAL A 269 -13.93 14.96 -4.24
CA VAL A 269 -13.17 15.88 -5.08
C VAL A 269 -13.42 15.61 -6.58
N ILE A 270 -13.44 14.34 -7.02
CA ILE A 270 -13.70 14.03 -8.43
C ILE A 270 -15.18 14.19 -8.81
N GLU A 271 -16.12 13.92 -7.91
CA GLU A 271 -17.55 14.24 -8.09
C GLU A 271 -17.75 15.75 -8.27
N ALA A 272 -17.14 16.58 -7.40
CA ALA A 272 -17.19 18.04 -7.50
C ALA A 272 -16.50 18.56 -8.76
N ALA A 273 -15.38 17.97 -9.17
CA ALA A 273 -14.69 18.33 -10.41
C ALA A 273 -15.59 18.11 -11.64
N ARG A 274 -16.33 16.99 -11.69
CA ARG A 274 -17.31 16.73 -12.77
C ARG A 274 -18.46 17.74 -12.74
N ALA A 275 -18.95 18.10 -11.55
CA ALA A 275 -20.05 19.06 -11.40
C ALA A 275 -19.66 20.51 -11.78
N LEU A 276 -18.38 20.87 -11.62
CA LEU A 276 -17.87 22.23 -11.84
C LEU A 276 -17.08 22.38 -13.15
N GLU A 277 -17.20 21.43 -14.08
CA GLU A 277 -16.46 21.44 -15.35
C GLU A 277 -16.78 22.68 -16.19
N ASP A 278 -18.03 23.14 -16.19
CA ASP A 278 -18.45 24.35 -16.90
C ASP A 278 -17.86 25.62 -16.25
N GLU A 279 -17.78 25.70 -14.92
CA GLU A 279 -17.13 26.83 -14.21
C GLU A 279 -15.63 26.93 -14.61
N ALA A 280 -14.93 25.78 -14.74
CA ALA A 280 -13.55 25.76 -15.18
C ALA A 280 -13.37 26.22 -16.64
N LYS A 281 -14.28 25.80 -17.54
CA LYS A 281 -14.27 26.25 -18.95
C LYS A 281 -14.54 27.74 -19.06
N GLU A 282 -15.46 28.28 -18.25
CA GLU A 282 -15.72 29.72 -18.17
C GLU A 282 -14.51 30.51 -17.65
N ALA A 283 -13.72 29.92 -16.75
CA ALA A 283 -12.45 30.48 -16.28
C ALA A 283 -11.28 30.38 -17.29
N GLY A 284 -11.50 29.73 -18.44
CA GLY A 284 -10.55 29.66 -19.55
C GLY A 284 -9.85 28.32 -19.75
N ALA A 285 -10.12 27.32 -18.90
CA ALA A 285 -9.57 25.97 -19.05
C ALA A 285 -10.31 25.20 -20.16
N LYS A 286 -9.77 25.18 -21.38
CA LYS A 286 -10.43 24.60 -22.56
C LYS A 286 -10.81 23.13 -22.36
N ASN A 287 -9.97 22.38 -21.65
CA ASN A 287 -10.15 20.96 -21.40
C ASN A 287 -10.82 20.67 -20.05
N GLY A 288 -11.41 21.69 -19.41
CA GLY A 288 -12.13 21.54 -18.14
C GLY A 288 -11.19 21.27 -16.98
N ILE A 289 -11.53 20.28 -16.15
CA ILE A 289 -10.78 19.91 -14.93
C ILE A 289 -10.16 18.53 -15.14
N ASN A 290 -8.85 18.44 -14.94
CA ASN A 290 -8.08 17.21 -14.97
C ASN A 290 -7.75 16.78 -13.54
N VAL A 291 -8.44 15.75 -13.04
CA VAL A 291 -8.17 15.16 -11.72
C VAL A 291 -7.19 14.00 -11.87
N VAL A 292 -6.04 14.11 -11.21
CA VAL A 292 -4.95 13.12 -11.29
C VAL A 292 -4.47 12.71 -9.90
N GLY A 293 -3.96 11.49 -9.77
CA GLY A 293 -3.63 10.86 -8.48
C GLY A 293 -2.13 10.78 -8.16
N ILE A 294 -1.78 10.90 -6.88
CA ILE A 294 -0.48 10.51 -6.32
C ILE A 294 -0.68 9.63 -5.07
N CYS A 295 0.12 8.57 -4.94
CA CYS A 295 0.05 7.61 -3.84
C CYS A 295 -1.32 6.91 -3.75
N CYS A 296 -1.73 6.47 -2.56
CA CYS A 296 -2.75 5.45 -2.41
C CYS A 296 -4.17 5.97 -2.67
N THR A 297 -4.52 7.23 -2.34
CA THR A 297 -5.80 7.84 -2.79
C THR A 297 -5.86 8.01 -4.31
N GLY A 298 -4.71 8.26 -4.97
CA GLY A 298 -4.62 8.24 -6.42
C GLY A 298 -4.93 6.86 -6.99
N ASN A 299 -4.46 5.80 -6.31
CA ASN A 299 -4.79 4.43 -6.70
C ASN A 299 -6.27 4.10 -6.45
N GLU A 300 -6.87 4.59 -5.37
CA GLU A 300 -8.33 4.41 -5.15
C GLU A 300 -9.14 5.01 -6.31
N LEU A 301 -8.82 6.24 -6.72
CA LEU A 301 -9.47 6.89 -7.87
C LEU A 301 -9.14 6.22 -9.19
N LEU A 302 -7.91 5.72 -9.39
CA LEU A 302 -7.58 4.95 -10.57
C LEU A 302 -8.48 3.70 -10.66
N MET A 303 -8.53 2.92 -9.58
CA MET A 303 -9.20 1.62 -9.55
C MET A 303 -10.72 1.71 -9.74
N ARG A 304 -11.36 2.83 -9.37
CA ARG A 304 -12.82 2.99 -9.46
C ARG A 304 -13.29 3.98 -10.52
N GLN A 305 -12.50 5.02 -10.78
CA GLN A 305 -12.88 6.14 -11.65
C GLN A 305 -12.01 6.27 -12.90
N GLY A 306 -10.94 5.46 -13.03
CA GLY A 306 -9.99 5.54 -14.14
C GLY A 306 -9.10 6.78 -14.13
N ALA A 307 -8.97 7.45 -12.97
CA ALA A 307 -8.17 8.67 -12.85
C ALA A 307 -6.67 8.39 -13.16
N PRO A 308 -6.00 9.23 -13.98
CA PRO A 308 -4.58 9.04 -14.28
C PRO A 308 -3.67 9.23 -13.05
N LEU A 309 -2.52 8.55 -13.04
CA LEU A 309 -1.52 8.67 -11.97
C LEU A 309 -0.37 9.58 -12.39
N VAL A 310 -0.31 10.80 -11.87
CA VAL A 310 0.72 11.77 -12.28
C VAL A 310 2.11 11.43 -11.72
N ALA A 311 2.19 10.90 -10.51
CA ALA A 311 3.44 10.55 -9.84
C ALA A 311 3.24 9.46 -8.77
N ASN A 312 4.36 8.98 -8.21
CA ASN A 312 4.36 8.17 -6.99
C ASN A 312 5.10 8.93 -5.87
N TYR A 313 5.35 8.28 -4.73
CA TYR A 313 5.85 8.95 -3.54
C TYR A 313 7.11 9.80 -3.78
N ALA A 314 8.14 9.26 -4.44
CA ALA A 314 9.42 9.96 -4.55
C ALA A 314 9.39 11.17 -5.50
N SER A 315 8.48 11.20 -6.48
CA SER A 315 8.37 12.30 -7.44
C SER A 315 7.21 13.26 -7.18
N GLN A 316 6.60 13.24 -5.99
CA GLN A 316 5.47 14.11 -5.65
C GLN A 316 5.79 15.62 -5.76
N GLU A 317 7.00 16.03 -5.40
CA GLU A 317 7.46 17.42 -5.57
C GLU A 317 7.60 17.80 -7.05
N LEU A 318 8.03 16.84 -7.88
CA LEU A 318 8.27 17.07 -9.31
C LEU A 318 6.96 17.35 -10.06
N ALA A 319 5.84 16.80 -9.61
CA ALA A 319 4.52 17.12 -10.17
C ALA A 319 4.16 18.60 -10.02
N ILE A 320 4.49 19.24 -8.88
CA ILE A 320 4.34 20.69 -8.70
C ILE A 320 5.35 21.45 -9.56
N MET A 321 6.59 20.96 -9.63
CA MET A 321 7.68 21.62 -10.37
C MET A 321 7.48 21.65 -11.89
N THR A 322 6.51 20.90 -12.42
CA THR A 322 6.04 21.08 -13.82
C THR A 322 5.44 22.47 -14.04
N GLY A 323 5.05 23.19 -12.98
CA GLY A 323 4.35 24.46 -13.08
C GLY A 323 2.93 24.35 -13.63
N ALA A 324 2.39 23.15 -13.83
CA ALA A 324 1.04 22.92 -14.35
C ALA A 324 0.02 22.53 -13.26
N ALA A 325 0.46 22.11 -12.06
CA ALA A 325 -0.44 21.78 -10.97
C ALA A 325 -1.10 23.03 -10.38
N ASP A 326 -2.44 23.14 -10.42
CA ASP A 326 -3.14 24.30 -9.84
C ASP A 326 -3.49 24.09 -8.37
N ALA A 327 -3.86 22.85 -8.03
CA ALA A 327 -4.04 22.45 -6.65
C ALA A 327 -3.43 21.07 -6.40
N MET A 328 -2.87 20.90 -5.20
CA MET A 328 -2.57 19.60 -4.63
C MET A 328 -3.35 19.45 -3.34
N VAL A 329 -4.37 18.60 -3.38
CA VAL A 329 -5.32 18.34 -2.30
C VAL A 329 -4.81 17.13 -1.52
N VAL A 330 -4.56 17.31 -0.22
CA VAL A 330 -3.92 16.30 0.62
C VAL A 330 -4.68 15.99 1.91
N ASP A 331 -4.74 14.71 2.25
CA ASP A 331 -5.32 14.18 3.48
C ASP A 331 -4.25 13.81 4.54
N ILE A 332 -3.87 12.54 4.63
CA ILE A 332 -3.01 11.89 5.61
C ILE A 332 -1.93 11.06 4.91
N GLN A 333 -0.78 10.92 5.59
CA GLN A 333 0.28 9.93 5.30
C GLN A 333 1.02 10.10 3.95
N CYS A 334 2.32 9.79 3.93
CA CYS A 334 3.21 9.88 2.74
C CYS A 334 3.30 11.24 2.03
N ILE A 335 2.74 12.31 2.59
CA ILE A 335 2.79 13.68 2.07
C ILE A 335 4.04 14.36 2.60
N MET A 336 4.94 14.78 1.71
CA MET A 336 6.15 15.50 2.08
C MET A 336 5.78 16.93 2.50
N PRO A 337 6.08 17.37 3.74
CA PRO A 337 5.81 18.75 4.13
C PRO A 337 6.56 19.78 3.28
N ALA A 338 7.68 19.37 2.66
CA ALA A 338 8.46 20.17 1.73
C ALA A 338 7.68 20.58 0.47
N LEU A 339 6.56 19.90 0.13
CA LEU A 339 5.63 20.33 -0.92
C LEU A 339 5.21 21.79 -0.77
N LYS A 340 5.15 22.31 0.46
CA LYS A 340 4.83 23.71 0.68
C LYS A 340 5.91 24.66 0.16
N ASN A 341 7.18 24.33 0.39
CA ASN A 341 8.31 25.12 -0.10
C ASN A 341 8.32 25.12 -1.63
N VAL A 342 7.99 23.97 -2.24
CA VAL A 342 7.90 23.85 -3.69
C VAL A 342 6.71 24.65 -4.23
N SER A 343 5.53 24.56 -3.60
CA SER A 343 4.35 25.27 -4.07
C SER A 343 4.48 26.80 -4.00
N ASP A 344 5.25 27.36 -3.05
CA ASP A 344 5.55 28.80 -2.98
C ASP A 344 6.34 29.33 -4.20
N CYS A 345 7.01 28.46 -4.95
CA CYS A 345 7.73 28.83 -6.17
C CYS A 345 6.81 28.97 -7.39
N PHE A 346 5.58 28.45 -7.29
CA PHE A 346 4.56 28.38 -8.35
C PHE A 346 3.25 29.01 -7.89
N HIS A 347 2.17 28.81 -8.65
CA HIS A 347 0.81 29.26 -8.30
C HIS A 347 0.01 28.18 -7.56
N THR A 348 0.56 26.96 -7.42
CA THR A 348 -0.11 25.79 -6.87
C THR A 348 -0.63 26.02 -5.45
N GLU A 349 -1.92 25.80 -5.25
CA GLU A 349 -2.54 25.78 -3.93
C GLU A 349 -2.33 24.39 -3.29
N LEU A 350 -1.46 24.31 -2.27
CA LEU A 350 -1.37 23.13 -1.42
C LEU A 350 -2.48 23.20 -0.38
N ILE A 351 -3.42 22.25 -0.43
CA ILE A 351 -4.65 22.24 0.38
C ILE A 351 -4.64 21.02 1.30
N THR A 352 -4.49 21.24 2.60
CA THR A 352 -4.66 20.20 3.62
C THR A 352 -6.12 20.10 4.05
N THR A 353 -6.64 18.90 4.27
CA THR A 353 -8.08 18.69 4.53
C THR A 353 -8.40 18.14 5.91
N MET A 354 -7.48 17.38 6.52
CA MET A 354 -7.74 16.70 7.79
C MET A 354 -7.40 17.59 9.00
N PRO A 355 -8.26 17.67 10.03
CA PRO A 355 -8.05 18.58 11.17
C PRO A 355 -6.81 18.21 12.01
N HIS A 356 -6.39 16.95 12.01
CA HIS A 356 -5.22 16.43 12.74
C HIS A 356 -3.94 16.34 11.89
N VAL A 357 -3.99 16.63 10.59
CA VAL A 357 -2.82 16.61 9.69
C VAL A 357 -2.75 17.91 8.90
N LYS A 358 -1.81 18.81 9.28
CA LYS A 358 -1.65 20.13 8.68
C LYS A 358 -0.19 20.40 8.32
N ILE A 359 0.01 21.21 7.29
CA ILE A 359 1.32 21.67 6.84
C ILE A 359 1.37 23.19 7.02
N PRO A 360 2.32 23.73 7.80
CA PRO A 360 2.46 25.17 7.98
C PRO A 360 2.56 25.90 6.64
N GLY A 361 1.81 27.00 6.50
CA GLY A 361 1.76 27.80 5.27
C GLY A 361 0.81 27.26 4.19
N ALA A 362 0.38 25.99 4.27
CA ALA A 362 -0.59 25.45 3.32
C ALA A 362 -1.99 26.01 3.61
N ARG A 363 -2.83 26.08 2.57
CA ARG A 363 -4.26 26.35 2.78
C ARG A 363 -4.85 25.15 3.53
N HIS A 364 -5.78 25.43 4.44
CA HIS A 364 -6.54 24.39 5.10
C HIS A 364 -8.03 24.61 4.83
N ILE A 365 -8.61 23.71 4.05
CA ILE A 365 -10.06 23.61 3.84
C ILE A 365 -10.45 22.35 4.58
N GLN A 366 -11.01 22.50 5.78
CA GLN A 366 -11.36 21.34 6.59
C GLN A 366 -12.46 20.56 5.87
N PHE A 367 -12.17 19.30 5.56
CA PHE A 367 -13.17 18.40 5.01
C PHE A 367 -13.91 17.71 6.17
N SER A 368 -15.23 17.76 6.14
CA SER A 368 -16.07 17.06 7.13
C SER A 368 -17.15 16.26 6.42
N ASP A 369 -17.42 15.04 6.87
CA ASP A 369 -18.36 14.13 6.23
C ASP A 369 -19.76 14.73 6.02
N SER A 370 -20.22 15.56 6.97
CA SER A 370 -21.52 16.23 6.93
C SER A 370 -21.61 17.36 5.90
N THR A 371 -20.47 17.89 5.46
CA THR A 371 -20.35 19.01 4.51
C THR A 371 -19.50 18.64 3.29
N ALA A 372 -19.30 17.35 3.06
CA ALA A 372 -18.32 16.81 2.13
C ALA A 372 -18.44 17.38 0.71
N ASP A 373 -19.67 17.49 0.18
CA ASP A 373 -19.92 18.06 -1.14
C ASP A 373 -19.53 19.55 -1.21
N GLN A 374 -19.88 20.34 -0.18
CA GLN A 374 -19.56 21.76 -0.14
C GLN A 374 -18.05 22.00 0.01
N ASP A 375 -17.40 21.21 0.86
CA ASP A 375 -15.96 21.28 1.08
C ASP A 375 -15.19 20.90 -0.20
N ALA A 376 -15.66 19.87 -0.92
CA ALA A 376 -15.09 19.48 -2.21
C ALA A 376 -15.30 20.54 -3.31
N GLU A 377 -16.48 21.17 -3.38
CA GLU A 377 -16.70 22.29 -4.28
C GLU A 377 -15.79 23.49 -3.96
N GLU A 378 -15.56 23.80 -2.68
CA GLU A 378 -14.62 24.86 -2.27
C GLU A 378 -13.19 24.56 -2.73
N ILE A 379 -12.77 23.30 -2.59
CA ILE A 379 -11.47 22.81 -3.08
C ILE A 379 -11.33 23.03 -4.59
N ILE A 380 -12.32 22.62 -5.37
CA ILE A 380 -12.28 22.76 -6.84
C ILE A 380 -12.30 24.22 -7.27
N ARG A 381 -13.15 25.06 -6.67
CA ARG A 381 -13.16 26.51 -6.97
C ARG A 381 -11.83 27.18 -6.60
N THR A 382 -11.17 26.72 -5.54
CA THR A 382 -9.81 27.17 -5.21
C THR A 382 -8.80 26.79 -6.30
N ALA A 383 -8.90 25.59 -6.88
CA ALA A 383 -8.05 25.17 -7.99
C ALA A 383 -8.33 25.99 -9.28
N ILE A 384 -9.60 26.29 -9.57
CA ILE A 384 -9.99 27.13 -10.72
C ILE A 384 -9.41 28.55 -10.56
N ASP A 385 -9.45 29.14 -9.37
CA ASP A 385 -8.80 30.43 -9.11
C ASP A 385 -7.27 30.36 -9.32
N ALA A 386 -6.64 29.28 -8.85
CA ALA A 386 -5.21 29.07 -9.03
C ALA A 386 -4.84 28.95 -10.53
N TYR A 387 -5.63 28.26 -11.34
CA TYR A 387 -5.46 28.20 -12.80
C TYR A 387 -5.39 29.59 -13.45
N GLY A 388 -6.28 30.51 -13.03
CA GLY A 388 -6.26 31.90 -13.51
C GLY A 388 -5.00 32.70 -13.13
N ARG A 389 -4.21 32.22 -12.16
CA ARG A 389 -2.93 32.78 -11.72
C ARG A 389 -1.71 32.01 -12.24
N ARG A 390 -1.91 30.93 -13.00
CA ARG A 390 -0.84 30.12 -13.60
C ARG A 390 0.05 30.99 -14.48
N ASP A 391 1.37 30.87 -14.29
CA ASP A 391 2.37 31.54 -15.13
C ASP A 391 2.76 30.61 -16.29
N PRO A 392 2.32 30.89 -17.54
CA PRO A 392 2.59 29.99 -18.67
C PRO A 392 4.07 29.79 -18.95
N GLU A 393 4.94 30.75 -18.59
CA GLU A 393 6.39 30.66 -18.80
C GLU A 393 7.08 29.70 -17.81
N LYS A 394 6.37 29.28 -16.75
CA LYS A 394 6.85 28.27 -15.79
C LYS A 394 6.34 26.87 -16.09
N VAL A 395 5.41 26.71 -17.03
CA VAL A 395 4.86 25.41 -17.39
C VAL A 395 5.89 24.62 -18.20
N ASN A 396 6.18 23.41 -17.75
CA ASN A 396 7.03 22.44 -18.40
C ASN A 396 6.55 21.04 -18.02
N ILE A 397 5.66 20.49 -18.86
CA ILE A 397 5.14 19.13 -18.72
C ILE A 397 6.00 18.19 -19.58
N PRO A 398 6.70 17.20 -19.01
CA PRO A 398 7.45 16.23 -19.79
C PRO A 398 6.52 15.41 -20.69
N ASP A 399 6.90 15.17 -21.94
CA ASP A 399 6.14 14.33 -22.89
C ASP A 399 6.38 12.83 -22.63
N HIS A 400 6.21 12.43 -21.37
CA HIS A 400 6.38 11.07 -20.89
C HIS A 400 5.12 10.64 -20.14
N LYS A 401 4.38 9.72 -20.75
CA LYS A 401 3.28 8.99 -20.13
C LYS A 401 3.19 7.58 -20.69
N SER A 402 2.62 6.68 -19.90
CA SER A 402 2.35 5.30 -20.30
C SER A 402 0.89 4.98 -20.05
N LYS A 403 0.28 4.24 -20.97
CA LYS A 403 -1.00 3.59 -20.70
C LYS A 403 -0.83 2.52 -19.62
N LEU A 404 -1.93 2.16 -18.97
CA LEU A 404 -2.00 1.05 -18.03
C LEU A 404 -3.41 0.46 -17.97
N MET A 405 -3.48 -0.79 -17.52
CA MET A 405 -4.70 -1.48 -17.10
C MET A 405 -4.64 -1.70 -15.58
N ALA A 406 -5.74 -1.39 -14.89
CA ALA A 406 -5.91 -1.57 -13.45
C ALA A 406 -7.30 -2.15 -13.15
N GLY A 407 -7.71 -2.12 -11.88
CA GLY A 407 -9.03 -2.60 -11.48
C GLY A 407 -9.11 -4.09 -11.14
N PHE A 408 -7.98 -4.74 -10.88
CA PHE A 408 -7.93 -6.17 -10.56
C PHE A 408 -8.27 -6.46 -9.09
N SER A 409 -9.54 -6.23 -8.72
CA SER A 409 -10.11 -6.76 -7.47
C SER A 409 -10.14 -8.30 -7.50
N VAL A 410 -10.33 -8.94 -6.34
CA VAL A 410 -10.47 -10.41 -6.29
C VAL A 410 -11.71 -10.83 -7.08
N GLU A 411 -12.79 -10.05 -6.95
CA GLU A 411 -14.04 -10.21 -7.67
C GLU A 411 -13.81 -10.14 -9.19
N THR A 412 -13.15 -9.09 -9.69
CA THR A 412 -12.84 -8.96 -11.13
C THR A 412 -11.99 -10.12 -11.65
N LEU A 413 -11.01 -10.59 -10.86
CA LEU A 413 -10.20 -11.74 -11.25
C LEU A 413 -11.02 -13.03 -11.30
N LEU A 414 -11.87 -13.28 -10.30
CA LEU A 414 -12.73 -14.46 -10.25
C LEU A 414 -13.79 -14.44 -11.36
N ASP A 415 -14.36 -13.27 -11.66
CA ASP A 415 -15.31 -13.10 -12.74
C ASP A 415 -14.65 -13.37 -14.10
N ALA A 416 -13.43 -12.88 -14.32
CA ALA A 416 -12.65 -13.23 -15.50
C ALA A 416 -12.39 -14.75 -15.55
N PHE A 417 -11.88 -15.34 -14.46
CA PHE A 417 -11.59 -16.78 -14.44
C PHE A 417 -12.85 -17.65 -14.61
N SER A 418 -14.01 -17.18 -14.16
CA SER A 418 -15.29 -17.89 -14.34
C SER A 418 -15.69 -18.03 -15.82
N GLN A 419 -15.25 -17.12 -16.69
CA GLN A 419 -15.47 -17.23 -18.14
C GLN A 419 -14.61 -18.33 -18.77
N ILE A 420 -13.53 -18.73 -18.12
CA ILE A 420 -12.65 -19.83 -18.53
C ILE A 420 -13.14 -21.15 -17.94
N ASN A 421 -13.46 -21.16 -16.65
CA ASN A 421 -14.00 -22.30 -15.93
C ASN A 421 -15.09 -21.85 -14.94
N GLU A 422 -16.35 -21.94 -15.37
CA GLU A 422 -17.52 -21.50 -14.58
C GLU A 422 -17.70 -22.33 -13.31
N GLU A 423 -17.44 -23.65 -13.37
CA GLU A 423 -17.64 -24.55 -12.23
C GLU A 423 -16.58 -24.34 -11.13
N ASP A 424 -15.40 -23.87 -11.52
CA ASP A 424 -14.25 -23.75 -10.62
C ASP A 424 -13.26 -22.65 -11.09
N PRO A 425 -13.60 -21.36 -10.90
CA PRO A 425 -12.79 -20.24 -11.41
C PRO A 425 -11.35 -20.26 -10.91
N LEU A 426 -11.13 -20.64 -9.65
CA LEU A 426 -9.78 -20.72 -9.07
C LEU A 426 -8.90 -21.80 -9.72
N SER A 427 -9.48 -22.77 -10.45
CA SER A 427 -8.70 -23.77 -11.18
C SER A 427 -7.79 -23.14 -12.22
N VAL A 428 -8.17 -22.00 -12.80
CA VAL A 428 -7.36 -21.26 -13.78
C VAL A 428 -5.94 -20.97 -13.26
N ILE A 429 -5.83 -20.54 -12.00
CA ILE A 429 -4.53 -20.27 -11.37
C ILE A 429 -3.90 -21.55 -10.82
N THR A 430 -4.66 -22.40 -10.13
CA THR A 430 -4.07 -23.60 -9.52
C THR A 430 -3.55 -24.61 -10.54
N ASP A 431 -4.25 -24.77 -11.66
CA ASP A 431 -3.87 -25.68 -12.73
C ASP A 431 -2.66 -25.13 -13.51
N ALA A 432 -2.60 -23.81 -13.72
CA ALA A 432 -1.44 -23.16 -14.32
C ALA A 432 -0.19 -23.29 -13.44
N ILE A 433 -0.34 -23.23 -12.11
CA ILE A 433 0.76 -23.52 -11.17
C ILE A 433 1.18 -24.99 -11.27
N ALA A 434 0.22 -25.91 -11.23
CA ALA A 434 0.50 -27.35 -11.32
C ALA A 434 1.14 -27.77 -12.65
N ALA A 435 0.78 -27.09 -13.74
CA ALA A 435 1.35 -27.29 -15.07
C ALA A 435 2.76 -26.67 -15.23
N GLY A 436 3.16 -25.78 -14.32
CA GLY A 436 4.39 -25.00 -14.41
C GLY A 436 4.32 -23.86 -15.43
N ASP A 437 3.13 -23.47 -15.87
CA ASP A 437 2.91 -22.25 -16.66
C ASP A 437 3.05 -21.01 -15.77
N ILE A 438 2.61 -21.12 -14.51
CA ILE A 438 2.94 -20.17 -13.46
C ILE A 438 3.89 -20.87 -12.48
N ARG A 439 5.12 -20.38 -12.35
CA ARG A 439 6.06 -20.92 -11.37
C ARG A 439 5.60 -20.63 -9.93
N GLY A 440 5.04 -19.46 -9.70
CA GLY A 440 4.51 -19.03 -8.41
C GLY A 440 3.95 -17.62 -8.51
N ILE A 441 3.56 -17.04 -7.37
CA ILE A 441 2.96 -15.71 -7.30
C ILE A 441 3.85 -14.80 -6.45
N ALA A 442 4.03 -13.55 -6.87
CA ALA A 442 4.72 -12.52 -6.11
C ALA A 442 3.81 -11.31 -5.88
N LEU A 443 3.59 -10.96 -4.61
CA LEU A 443 2.93 -9.71 -4.20
C LEU A 443 3.96 -8.60 -4.03
N PHE A 444 3.91 -7.60 -4.88
CA PHE A 444 4.66 -6.35 -4.72
C PHE A 444 3.86 -5.34 -3.93
N ALA A 445 4.48 -4.78 -2.90
CA ALA A 445 3.91 -3.73 -2.08
C ALA A 445 4.96 -2.65 -1.76
N GLY A 446 4.51 -1.53 -1.19
CA GLY A 446 5.40 -0.56 -0.56
C GLY A 446 5.60 0.74 -1.32
N CYS A 447 6.66 1.44 -0.97
CA CYS A 447 6.91 2.85 -1.27
C CYS A 447 8.02 3.01 -2.32
N ASN A 448 8.53 4.24 -2.47
CA ASN A 448 9.88 4.49 -2.95
C ASN A 448 10.76 4.94 -1.78
N ASN A 449 12.07 4.70 -1.86
CA ASN A 449 13.06 5.11 -0.87
C ASN A 449 14.18 5.89 -1.56
N VAL A 450 14.48 7.10 -1.09
CA VAL A 450 15.49 7.99 -1.71
C VAL A 450 16.91 7.40 -1.71
N LYS A 451 17.17 6.37 -0.89
CA LYS A 451 18.44 5.63 -0.88
C LYS A 451 18.70 4.82 -2.15
N THR A 452 17.63 4.48 -2.87
CA THR A 452 17.67 3.74 -4.13
C THR A 452 17.22 4.68 -5.26
N PRO A 453 17.79 4.59 -6.48
CA PRO A 453 17.22 5.27 -7.62
C PRO A 453 15.76 4.88 -7.77
N GLN A 454 14.87 5.87 -7.76
CA GLN A 454 13.43 5.68 -7.77
C GLN A 454 13.00 4.74 -8.90
N ASP A 455 12.16 3.77 -8.55
CA ASP A 455 11.53 2.75 -9.40
C ASP A 455 12.48 1.66 -9.95
N ARG A 456 13.80 1.78 -9.75
CA ARG A 456 14.76 0.82 -10.30
C ARG A 456 14.59 -0.56 -9.70
N ASN A 457 14.60 -0.65 -8.37
CA ASN A 457 14.54 -1.95 -7.71
C ASN A 457 13.16 -2.59 -7.91
N HIS A 458 12.09 -1.78 -7.96
CA HIS A 458 10.76 -2.25 -8.35
C HIS A 458 10.77 -2.95 -9.71
N VAL A 459 11.20 -2.22 -10.75
CA VAL A 459 11.13 -2.68 -12.15
C VAL A 459 12.07 -3.85 -12.41
N GLU A 460 13.28 -3.83 -11.86
CA GLU A 460 14.27 -4.89 -12.07
C GLU A 460 13.84 -6.22 -11.43
N VAL A 461 13.36 -6.20 -10.18
CA VAL A 461 12.86 -7.42 -9.52
C VAL A 461 11.67 -7.99 -10.29
N ALA A 462 10.68 -7.16 -10.63
CA ALA A 462 9.49 -7.61 -11.34
C ALA A 462 9.81 -8.25 -12.71
N LYS A 463 10.73 -7.65 -13.49
CA LYS A 463 11.14 -8.21 -14.77
C LYS A 463 11.85 -9.55 -14.62
N GLU A 464 12.73 -9.71 -13.63
CA GLU A 464 13.42 -10.99 -13.44
C GLU A 464 12.45 -12.07 -12.93
N LEU A 465 11.49 -11.74 -12.07
CA LEU A 465 10.44 -12.68 -11.64
C LEU A 465 9.54 -13.10 -12.82
N ALA A 466 9.02 -12.15 -13.60
CA ALA A 466 8.17 -12.43 -14.75
C ALA A 466 8.87 -13.30 -15.82
N LYS A 467 10.15 -13.04 -16.07
CA LYS A 467 11.00 -13.82 -16.97
C LYS A 467 11.19 -15.27 -16.51
N ASN A 468 11.05 -15.53 -15.22
CA ASN A 468 11.09 -16.87 -14.62
C ASN A 468 9.69 -17.40 -14.29
N ASP A 469 8.68 -16.98 -15.07
CA ASP A 469 7.31 -17.47 -15.03
C ASP A 469 6.54 -17.17 -13.73
N VAL A 470 6.95 -16.16 -12.96
CA VAL A 470 6.24 -15.76 -11.73
C VAL A 470 5.15 -14.74 -12.06
N LEU A 471 3.89 -15.05 -11.70
CA LEU A 471 2.77 -14.13 -11.82
C LEU A 471 2.90 -13.04 -10.75
N CYS A 472 2.86 -11.77 -11.16
CA CYS A 472 3.07 -10.64 -10.27
C CYS A 472 1.76 -9.89 -10.00
N LEU A 473 1.52 -9.60 -8.72
CA LEU A 473 0.44 -8.74 -8.21
C LEU A 473 1.08 -7.48 -7.61
N ALA A 474 0.42 -6.34 -7.68
CA ALA A 474 1.00 -5.08 -7.18
C ALA A 474 -0.02 -4.17 -6.50
N THR A 475 0.42 -3.50 -5.44
CA THR A 475 -0.36 -2.49 -4.71
C THR A 475 0.46 -1.23 -4.40
N GLY A 476 -0.21 -0.10 -4.14
CA GLY A 476 0.45 1.13 -3.70
C GLY A 476 1.46 1.71 -4.70
N CYS A 477 2.51 2.37 -4.22
CA CYS A 477 3.43 3.14 -5.08
C CYS A 477 4.22 2.28 -6.07
N VAL A 478 4.45 1.00 -5.75
CA VAL A 478 5.12 0.08 -6.67
C VAL A 478 4.24 -0.25 -7.89
N ALA A 479 2.92 -0.32 -7.72
CA ALA A 479 2.00 -0.46 -8.85
C ALA A 479 2.07 0.76 -9.78
N ASN A 480 2.20 1.97 -9.21
CA ASN A 480 2.40 3.20 -9.99
C ASN A 480 3.74 3.16 -10.75
N ALA A 481 4.80 2.66 -10.11
CA ALA A 481 6.11 2.47 -10.76
C ALA A 481 5.98 1.54 -11.98
N PHE A 482 5.22 0.45 -11.87
CA PHE A 482 4.91 -0.46 -12.97
C PHE A 482 4.09 0.20 -14.07
N GLY A 483 3.08 1.00 -13.71
CA GLY A 483 2.29 1.79 -14.65
C GLY A 483 3.15 2.74 -15.47
N LYS A 484 3.99 3.55 -14.81
CA LYS A 484 4.93 4.48 -15.48
C LYS A 484 5.92 3.79 -16.41
N ASN A 485 6.27 2.53 -16.14
CA ASN A 485 7.23 1.73 -16.92
C ASN A 485 6.57 0.76 -17.92
N GLY A 486 5.25 0.86 -18.13
CA GLY A 486 4.49 0.05 -19.08
C GLY A 486 4.40 -1.43 -18.74
N LEU A 487 4.56 -1.81 -17.47
CA LEU A 487 4.44 -3.21 -17.01
C LEU A 487 2.99 -3.61 -16.69
N LEU A 488 2.07 -2.64 -16.65
CA LEU A 488 0.63 -2.86 -16.49
C LEU A 488 -0.08 -2.92 -17.85
N LEU A 489 0.58 -3.49 -18.85
CA LEU A 489 0.07 -3.59 -20.22
C LEU A 489 0.31 -4.98 -20.82
N PRO A 490 -0.54 -5.44 -21.76
CA PRO A 490 -0.35 -6.71 -22.44
C PRO A 490 0.98 -6.84 -23.18
N GLU A 491 1.47 -5.75 -23.79
CA GLU A 491 2.74 -5.77 -24.54
C GLU A 491 3.95 -6.13 -23.65
N ALA A 492 3.83 -5.91 -22.34
CA ALA A 492 4.86 -6.32 -21.38
C ALA A 492 4.97 -7.84 -21.26
N VAL A 493 3.88 -8.59 -21.47
CA VAL A 493 3.88 -10.06 -21.45
C VAL A 493 4.84 -10.59 -22.49
N GLU A 494 4.67 -10.18 -23.76
CA GLU A 494 5.54 -10.68 -24.83
C GLU A 494 7.01 -10.25 -24.64
N LYS A 495 7.22 -9.06 -24.06
CA LYS A 495 8.55 -8.49 -23.89
C LYS A 495 9.35 -9.07 -22.72
N TYR A 496 8.69 -9.42 -21.61
CA TYR A 496 9.38 -9.74 -20.35
C TYR A 496 9.00 -11.08 -19.73
N ALA A 497 7.84 -11.66 -20.04
CA ALA A 497 7.42 -12.92 -19.43
C ALA A 497 8.24 -14.11 -19.96
N GLY A 498 8.42 -15.12 -19.10
CA GLY A 498 8.92 -16.43 -19.50
C GLY A 498 7.88 -17.20 -20.34
N GLU A 499 8.32 -18.31 -20.95
CA GLU A 499 7.49 -19.08 -21.88
C GLU A 499 6.26 -19.72 -21.21
N GLY A 500 6.33 -20.06 -19.92
CA GLY A 500 5.19 -20.56 -19.16
C GLY A 500 4.14 -19.48 -18.96
N LEU A 501 4.58 -18.32 -18.48
CA LEU A 501 3.68 -17.22 -18.17
C LEU A 501 3.06 -16.65 -19.46
N LYS A 502 3.80 -16.63 -20.58
CA LYS A 502 3.24 -16.33 -21.91
C LYS A 502 2.11 -17.29 -22.31
N ARG A 503 2.25 -18.60 -22.06
CA ARG A 503 1.18 -19.57 -22.34
C ARG A 503 -0.05 -19.31 -21.49
N PHE A 504 0.13 -19.03 -20.20
CA PHE A 504 -0.97 -18.67 -19.30
C PHE A 504 -1.74 -17.46 -19.84
N PHE A 505 -1.04 -16.35 -20.15
CA PHE A 505 -1.67 -15.13 -20.65
C PHE A 505 -2.32 -15.32 -22.03
N SER A 506 -1.70 -16.08 -22.94
CA SER A 506 -2.29 -16.39 -24.24
C SER A 506 -3.58 -17.21 -24.10
N GLY A 507 -3.57 -18.22 -23.23
CA GLY A 507 -4.76 -19.05 -22.97
C GLY A 507 -5.88 -18.25 -22.32
N ALA A 508 -5.54 -17.37 -21.38
CA ALA A 508 -6.50 -16.43 -20.79
C ALA A 508 -7.07 -15.48 -21.85
N ALA A 509 -6.23 -14.92 -22.72
CA ALA A 509 -6.69 -14.00 -23.76
C ALA A 509 -7.62 -14.66 -24.79
N ASP A 510 -7.32 -15.89 -25.21
CA ASP A 510 -8.17 -16.66 -26.12
C ASP A 510 -9.56 -16.94 -25.52
N ALA A 511 -9.62 -17.17 -24.20
CA ALA A 511 -10.86 -17.47 -23.50
C ALA A 511 -11.67 -16.20 -23.15
N LEU A 512 -11.01 -15.14 -22.70
CA LEU A 512 -11.63 -13.87 -22.29
C LEU A 512 -11.97 -12.96 -23.47
N GLY A 513 -11.35 -13.16 -24.64
CA GLY A 513 -11.46 -12.27 -25.79
C GLY A 513 -10.77 -10.91 -25.58
N MET A 514 -9.92 -10.80 -24.55
CA MET A 514 -9.13 -9.60 -24.25
C MET A 514 -7.77 -9.99 -23.66
N GLU A 515 -6.73 -9.20 -23.96
CA GLU A 515 -5.40 -9.43 -23.41
C GLU A 515 -5.28 -8.83 -21.99
N LEU A 516 -4.57 -9.53 -21.11
CA LEU A 516 -4.34 -9.10 -19.73
C LEU A 516 -2.93 -8.52 -19.56
N PRO A 517 -2.72 -7.58 -18.61
CA PRO A 517 -1.40 -7.02 -18.35
C PRO A 517 -0.48 -8.00 -17.65
N LEU A 518 0.84 -7.82 -17.82
CA LEU A 518 1.86 -8.67 -17.18
C LEU A 518 1.75 -8.70 -15.64
N ILE A 519 1.33 -7.59 -15.04
CA ILE A 519 1.19 -7.44 -13.59
C ILE A 519 -0.22 -6.95 -13.29
N PHE A 520 -0.88 -7.56 -12.31
CA PHE A 520 -2.22 -7.17 -11.88
C PHE A 520 -2.14 -6.10 -10.78
N HIS A 521 -2.61 -4.89 -11.10
CA HIS A 521 -2.75 -3.81 -10.13
C HIS A 521 -3.97 -4.06 -9.24
N MET A 522 -3.74 -4.47 -7.99
CA MET A 522 -4.79 -4.81 -7.04
C MET A 522 -5.25 -3.64 -6.17
N GLY A 523 -4.57 -2.49 -6.23
CA GLY A 523 -5.10 -1.23 -5.70
C GLY A 523 -4.15 -0.47 -4.79
N SER A 524 -4.72 0.12 -3.74
CA SER A 524 -4.01 0.96 -2.78
C SER A 524 -3.24 0.13 -1.74
N CYS A 525 -2.64 0.81 -0.76
CA CYS A 525 -1.85 0.20 0.29
C CYS A 525 -2.69 -0.76 1.16
N VAL A 526 -3.95 -0.42 1.44
CA VAL A 526 -4.85 -1.27 2.23
C VAL A 526 -5.34 -2.47 1.43
N ASP A 527 -5.40 -2.35 0.11
CA ASP A 527 -5.78 -3.43 -0.81
C ASP A 527 -4.75 -4.56 -0.92
N ASN A 528 -3.64 -4.50 -0.17
CA ASN A 528 -2.86 -5.70 0.12
C ASN A 528 -3.73 -6.79 0.78
N SER A 529 -4.83 -6.41 1.45
CA SER A 529 -5.88 -7.31 1.93
C SER A 529 -6.47 -8.19 0.82
N ARG A 530 -6.66 -7.67 -0.39
CA ARG A 530 -7.18 -8.41 -1.56
C ARG A 530 -6.24 -9.53 -2.01
N ALA A 531 -4.94 -9.24 -2.02
CA ALA A 531 -3.95 -10.26 -2.37
C ALA A 531 -3.93 -11.41 -1.35
N VAL A 532 -4.15 -11.10 -0.06
CA VAL A 532 -4.32 -12.12 0.98
C VAL A 532 -5.63 -12.87 0.81
N GLU A 533 -6.73 -12.20 0.49
CA GLU A 533 -8.03 -12.83 0.22
C GLU A 533 -7.93 -13.84 -0.94
N LEU A 534 -7.28 -13.47 -2.05
CA LEU A 534 -7.00 -14.37 -3.16
C LEU A 534 -6.12 -15.56 -2.73
N ALA A 535 -5.06 -15.30 -1.97
CA ALA A 535 -4.17 -16.37 -1.47
C ALA A 535 -4.92 -17.34 -0.54
N THR A 536 -5.79 -16.82 0.34
CA THR A 536 -6.65 -17.62 1.22
C THR A 536 -7.63 -18.47 0.42
N ALA A 537 -8.25 -17.91 -0.63
CA ALA A 537 -9.14 -18.65 -1.51
C ALA A 537 -8.42 -19.82 -2.20
N ILE A 538 -7.21 -19.59 -2.72
CA ILE A 538 -6.35 -20.62 -3.31
C ILE A 538 -5.95 -21.68 -2.27
N ALA A 539 -5.50 -21.27 -1.09
CA ALA A 539 -5.09 -22.18 -0.01
C ALA A 539 -6.24 -23.09 0.44
N ASN A 540 -7.43 -22.51 0.65
CA ASN A 540 -8.64 -23.23 1.04
C ASN A 540 -9.05 -24.26 -0.03
N LYS A 541 -9.00 -23.88 -1.32
CA LYS A 541 -9.26 -24.79 -2.44
C LYS A 541 -8.31 -25.99 -2.44
N LEU A 542 -7.02 -25.76 -2.20
CA LEU A 542 -6.00 -26.80 -2.18
C LEU A 542 -5.98 -27.60 -0.85
N GLY A 543 -6.74 -27.17 0.16
CA GLY A 543 -6.76 -27.79 1.48
C GLY A 543 -5.41 -27.70 2.19
N VAL A 544 -4.73 -26.55 2.04
CA VAL A 544 -3.41 -26.24 2.64
C VAL A 544 -3.46 -24.90 3.36
N ASP A 545 -2.38 -24.55 4.06
CA ASP A 545 -2.20 -23.23 4.65
C ASP A 545 -1.60 -22.24 3.63
N ILE A 546 -1.74 -20.93 3.83
CA ILE A 546 -1.14 -19.89 2.97
C ILE A 546 0.38 -20.08 2.89
N GLY A 547 1.01 -20.40 4.02
CA GLY A 547 2.45 -20.65 4.09
C GLY A 547 2.90 -21.83 3.22
N ASP A 548 2.01 -22.70 2.76
CA ASP A 548 2.38 -23.79 1.86
C ASP A 548 2.38 -23.37 0.38
N LEU A 549 1.75 -22.26 0.03
CA LEU A 549 1.66 -21.81 -1.36
C LEU A 549 3.01 -21.36 -1.91
N PRO A 550 3.25 -21.48 -3.23
CA PRO A 550 4.40 -20.88 -3.92
C PRO A 550 4.17 -19.37 -4.08
N LEU A 551 4.06 -18.68 -2.95
CA LEU A 551 3.70 -17.27 -2.82
C LEU A 551 4.78 -16.54 -2.02
N VAL A 552 5.22 -15.40 -2.54
CA VAL A 552 6.19 -14.52 -1.88
C VAL A 552 5.70 -13.07 -1.88
N ALA A 553 6.21 -12.26 -0.96
CA ALA A 553 5.98 -10.83 -0.92
C ALA A 553 7.29 -10.06 -1.16
N SER A 554 7.20 -8.85 -1.71
CA SER A 554 8.35 -8.02 -2.04
C SER A 554 8.04 -6.54 -1.84
N ALA A 555 8.87 -5.87 -1.05
CA ALA A 555 8.88 -4.41 -0.87
C ALA A 555 10.27 -3.85 -1.24
N PRO A 556 10.58 -3.71 -2.56
CA PRO A 556 11.94 -3.40 -3.03
C PRO A 556 12.47 -2.03 -2.60
N GLU A 557 11.58 -1.07 -2.33
CA GLU A 557 11.96 0.30 -1.96
C GLU A 557 11.13 0.78 -0.74
N ALA A 558 10.95 -0.10 0.25
CA ALA A 558 10.19 0.19 1.47
C ALA A 558 10.68 1.47 2.19
N MET A 559 9.75 2.23 2.78
CA MET A 559 10.09 3.51 3.44
C MET A 559 9.22 3.80 4.66
N HIS A 560 7.90 3.85 4.50
CA HIS A 560 6.98 4.24 5.59
C HIS A 560 6.90 3.13 6.65
N GLU A 561 6.58 3.51 7.89
CA GLU A 561 6.22 2.59 8.98
C GLU A 561 5.12 1.57 8.56
N LYS A 562 4.21 1.96 7.65
CA LYS A 562 3.18 1.10 7.06
C LYS A 562 3.74 -0.07 6.27
N ALA A 563 4.86 0.15 5.56
CA ALA A 563 5.51 -0.95 4.83
C ALA A 563 6.15 -1.95 5.81
N VAL A 564 6.54 -1.50 7.00
CA VAL A 564 7.09 -2.36 8.06
C VAL A 564 5.97 -3.18 8.73
N SER A 565 4.81 -2.58 9.00
CA SER A 565 3.64 -3.34 9.49
C SER A 565 3.16 -4.35 8.44
N ILE A 566 3.08 -3.95 7.17
CA ILE A 566 2.75 -4.84 6.04
C ILE A 566 3.69 -6.03 5.95
N GLY A 567 4.99 -5.79 5.90
CA GLY A 567 5.96 -6.88 5.85
C GLY A 567 5.87 -7.80 7.07
N SER A 568 5.56 -7.25 8.24
CA SER A 568 5.46 -8.03 9.49
C SER A 568 4.24 -8.95 9.51
N TRP A 569 3.08 -8.51 9.00
CA TRP A 569 1.93 -9.40 8.89
C TRP A 569 2.08 -10.38 7.72
N ALA A 570 2.75 -10.00 6.62
CA ALA A 570 3.02 -10.93 5.52
C ALA A 570 3.87 -12.11 5.99
N VAL A 571 4.92 -11.84 6.78
CA VAL A 571 5.71 -12.88 7.46
C VAL A 571 4.84 -13.74 8.37
N SER A 572 3.96 -13.12 9.17
CA SER A 572 3.07 -13.87 10.09
C SER A 572 2.09 -14.78 9.33
N LEU A 573 1.56 -14.34 8.19
CA LEU A 573 0.68 -15.12 7.31
C LEU A 573 1.41 -16.28 6.60
N GLY A 574 2.74 -16.29 6.63
CA GLY A 574 3.56 -17.38 6.11
C GLY A 574 4.32 -17.09 4.83
N LEU A 575 4.37 -15.83 4.40
CA LEU A 575 5.00 -15.43 3.15
C LEU A 575 6.50 -15.14 3.39
N PRO A 576 7.42 -15.74 2.62
CA PRO A 576 8.77 -15.19 2.47
C PRO A 576 8.65 -13.75 1.94
N THR A 577 9.20 -12.79 2.68
CA THR A 577 8.94 -11.37 2.48
C THR A 577 10.24 -10.62 2.24
N HIS A 578 10.47 -10.22 0.99
CA HIS A 578 11.63 -9.44 0.59
C HIS A 578 11.50 -7.95 0.95
N VAL A 579 12.58 -7.36 1.48
CA VAL A 579 12.73 -5.93 1.69
C VAL A 579 14.04 -5.47 1.05
N GLY A 580 13.93 -4.55 0.08
CA GLY A 580 15.06 -4.14 -0.76
C GLY A 580 15.87 -2.96 -0.25
N VAL A 581 15.75 -2.65 1.04
CA VAL A 581 16.44 -1.53 1.70
C VAL A 581 17.01 -1.95 3.05
N HIS A 582 18.05 -1.27 3.50
CA HIS A 582 18.57 -1.45 4.86
C HIS A 582 17.51 -1.21 5.93
N VAL A 583 17.30 -2.21 6.79
CA VAL A 583 16.36 -2.19 7.91
C VAL A 583 17.14 -2.00 9.23
N PRO A 584 16.68 -1.13 10.16
CA PRO A 584 17.41 -0.82 11.40
C PRO A 584 17.26 -1.90 12.49
N ILE A 585 17.65 -3.13 12.14
CA ILE A 585 17.67 -4.30 13.04
C ILE A 585 19.06 -4.90 13.23
N THR A 586 20.02 -4.53 12.38
CA THR A 586 21.36 -5.13 12.29
C THR A 586 22.23 -4.88 13.51
N GLY A 587 21.85 -3.94 14.39
CA GLY A 587 22.49 -3.73 15.68
C GLY A 587 22.31 -4.88 16.67
N SER A 588 21.35 -5.78 16.44
CA SER A 588 21.17 -6.98 17.24
C SER A 588 21.16 -8.22 16.34
N SER A 589 22.17 -9.06 16.51
CA SER A 589 22.24 -10.35 15.81
C SER A 589 21.05 -11.24 16.18
N LEU A 590 20.60 -11.19 17.44
CA LEU A 590 19.45 -11.95 17.92
C LEU A 590 18.17 -11.52 17.22
N VAL A 591 17.87 -10.21 17.16
CA VAL A 591 16.65 -9.73 16.48
C VAL A 591 16.72 -10.03 14.99
N THR A 592 17.87 -9.82 14.37
CA THR A 592 18.10 -10.15 12.95
C THR A 592 17.83 -11.64 12.69
N GLU A 593 18.40 -12.54 13.48
CA GLU A 593 18.19 -13.99 13.34
C GLU A 593 16.73 -14.39 13.58
N VAL A 594 16.06 -13.76 14.54
CA VAL A 594 14.63 -14.03 14.79
C VAL A 594 13.80 -13.72 13.54
N VAL A 595 13.99 -12.54 12.92
CA VAL A 595 13.14 -12.11 11.82
C VAL A 595 13.52 -12.73 10.46
N THR A 596 14.78 -13.13 10.26
CA THR A 596 15.24 -13.72 8.99
C THR A 596 15.36 -15.23 8.99
N LYS A 597 15.27 -15.91 10.15
CA LYS A 597 15.41 -17.36 10.24
C LYS A 597 14.36 -18.00 11.14
N ILE A 598 14.31 -17.64 12.42
CA ILE A 598 13.40 -18.29 13.39
C ILE A 598 11.94 -18.08 13.01
N ALA A 599 11.59 -16.94 12.40
CA ALA A 599 10.27 -16.70 11.85
C ALA A 599 9.84 -17.78 10.85
N LYS A 600 10.76 -18.31 10.02
CA LYS A 600 10.47 -19.41 9.07
C LYS A 600 10.02 -20.67 9.81
N ASP A 601 10.62 -20.98 10.95
CA ASP A 601 10.25 -22.17 11.74
C ASP A 601 8.90 -22.01 12.48
N VAL A 602 8.52 -20.78 12.82
CA VAL A 602 7.31 -20.50 13.60
C VAL A 602 6.10 -20.23 12.72
N PHE A 603 6.29 -19.41 11.68
CA PHE A 603 5.23 -18.89 10.83
C PHE A 603 5.34 -19.34 9.38
N ASP A 604 6.35 -20.12 8.98
CA ASP A 604 6.71 -20.40 7.59
C ASP A 604 7.26 -19.17 6.83
N GLY A 605 6.77 -17.98 7.12
CA GLY A 605 7.24 -16.72 6.54
C GLY A 605 8.45 -16.17 7.28
N TYR A 606 9.26 -15.39 6.58
CA TYR A 606 10.45 -14.74 7.15
C TYR A 606 10.92 -13.60 6.25
N PHE A 607 11.75 -12.71 6.78
CA PHE A 607 12.28 -11.59 6.00
C PHE A 607 13.51 -11.98 5.18
N ILE A 608 13.50 -11.59 3.90
CA ILE A 608 14.65 -11.64 3.00
C ILE A 608 15.14 -10.20 2.80
N ILE A 609 16.25 -9.85 3.46
CA ILE A 609 16.85 -8.51 3.32
C ILE A 609 17.91 -8.58 2.23
N GLU A 610 17.68 -7.92 1.11
CA GLU A 610 18.59 -7.92 -0.05
C GLU A 610 18.41 -6.65 -0.90
N GLU A 611 19.42 -5.80 -0.96
CA GLU A 611 19.33 -4.52 -1.66
C GLU A 611 19.60 -4.63 -3.17
N ASP A 612 20.32 -5.69 -3.59
CA ASP A 612 20.58 -5.96 -4.99
C ASP A 612 19.34 -6.61 -5.63
N PRO A 613 18.67 -5.93 -6.58
CA PRO A 613 17.39 -6.41 -7.11
C PRO A 613 17.50 -7.76 -7.84
N LYS A 614 18.66 -8.08 -8.42
CA LYS A 614 18.88 -9.36 -9.07
C LYS A 614 19.03 -10.49 -8.05
N ALA A 615 19.86 -10.30 -7.04
CA ALA A 615 20.00 -11.26 -5.94
C ALA A 615 18.68 -11.44 -5.17
N ALA A 616 17.89 -10.38 -5.03
CA ALA A 616 16.56 -10.45 -4.45
C ALA A 616 15.63 -11.35 -5.26
N ALA A 617 15.57 -11.16 -6.59
CA ALA A 617 14.78 -12.00 -7.48
C ALA A 617 15.24 -13.48 -7.43
N GLU A 618 16.55 -13.73 -7.44
CA GLU A 618 17.10 -15.09 -7.34
C GLU A 618 16.67 -15.79 -6.03
N LYS A 619 16.69 -15.07 -4.89
CA LYS A 619 16.23 -15.61 -3.60
C LYS A 619 14.73 -15.86 -3.58
N LEU A 620 13.93 -14.94 -4.13
CA LEU A 620 12.47 -15.09 -4.22
C LEU A 620 12.08 -16.30 -5.08
N ILE A 621 12.74 -16.49 -6.23
CA ILE A 621 12.51 -17.66 -7.10
C ILE A 621 12.91 -18.96 -6.37
N ALA A 622 14.01 -18.96 -5.62
CA ALA A 622 14.44 -20.13 -4.86
C ALA A 622 13.40 -20.54 -3.78
N GLU A 623 12.77 -19.57 -3.11
CA GLU A 623 11.70 -19.86 -2.15
C GLU A 623 10.43 -20.38 -2.83
N ILE A 624 10.06 -19.82 -3.99
CA ILE A 624 8.94 -20.34 -4.79
C ILE A 624 9.19 -21.81 -5.17
N ASP A 625 10.40 -22.13 -5.63
CA ASP A 625 10.79 -23.49 -6.01
C ASP A 625 10.75 -24.45 -4.80
N GLU A 626 11.22 -24.01 -3.63
CA GLU A 626 11.16 -24.80 -2.39
C GLU A 626 9.71 -25.10 -2.00
N ARG A 627 8.80 -24.11 -2.08
CA ARG A 627 7.37 -24.28 -1.76
C ARG A 627 6.68 -25.25 -2.72
N ASN A 628 6.94 -25.13 -4.03
CA ASN A 628 6.41 -26.07 -5.02
C ASN A 628 6.86 -27.50 -4.72
N TRP A 629 8.15 -27.70 -4.42
CA TRP A 629 8.67 -29.00 -4.05
C TRP A 629 8.01 -29.55 -2.78
N LEU A 630 7.84 -28.73 -1.74
CA LEU A 630 7.17 -29.11 -0.50
C LEU A 630 5.70 -29.51 -0.74
N LEU A 631 4.97 -28.76 -1.56
CA LEU A 631 3.58 -29.08 -1.93
C LEU A 631 3.50 -30.42 -2.64
N GLU A 632 4.37 -30.66 -3.63
CA GLU A 632 4.42 -31.93 -4.36
C GLU A 632 4.72 -33.10 -3.41
N MET A 633 5.68 -32.93 -2.50
CA MET A 633 6.03 -33.98 -1.54
C MET A 633 4.90 -34.25 -0.53
N LYS A 634 4.22 -33.20 -0.05
CA LYS A 634 3.05 -33.33 0.82
C LYS A 634 1.91 -34.07 0.13
N ALA A 635 1.65 -33.79 -1.14
CA ALA A 635 0.65 -34.51 -1.94
C ALA A 635 0.98 -36.00 -2.06
N LYS A 636 2.22 -36.34 -2.46
CA LYS A 636 2.69 -37.73 -2.55
C LYS A 636 2.63 -38.47 -1.21
N ALA A 637 2.93 -37.79 -0.11
CA ALA A 637 2.86 -38.37 1.23
C ALA A 637 1.42 -38.63 1.71
N LYS A 638 0.42 -37.88 1.22
CA LYS A 638 -1.00 -38.12 1.51
C LYS A 638 -1.56 -39.31 0.72
N GLU A 639 -1.00 -39.58 -0.46
CA GLU A 639 -1.41 -40.69 -1.34
C GLU A 639 -0.79 -42.04 -0.95
N ALA A 640 0.36 -42.03 -0.28
CA ALA A 640 1.09 -43.21 0.21
C ALA A 640 0.52 -43.73 1.54
#